data_AF-A0A3B8LEQ7-F1
#
_entry.id   AF-A0A3B8LEQ7-F1
#
_cell.length_a   1.000
_cell.length_b   1.000
_cell.length_c   1.000
_cell.angle_alpha   90.00
_cell.angle_beta   90.00
_cell.angle_gamma   90.00
#
_symmetry.space_group_name_H-M   'P 1'
#
loop_
_entity.id
_entity.type
_entity.pdbx_description
1 polymer ?
#
loop_
_entity_poly.entity_id
_entity_poly.type
_entity_poly.pdbx_seq_one_letter_code
_entity_poly.pdbx_strand_id
1 'polypeptide(L)'
;MKQVPYGRYVWSVLIVCIGFFGAIQTAEAVCATPDVLIVLDRSCSMGGGKWNSAVAAIKTITNQYKGKLRFGLATFNSGASVNYGINNCIADGVTTQCVPKLQNKLNALGASGGTNLVAAMNTATTHLKSIKNADNVKARKRSVMFITDGQASCANSQVSSLFSQVGAKTFVIGFGSGVDANCLNNMAAAGKTALSASRKYYQADNSSDLNKAMKAIADASSAEVCNNLDDDCDGQVDEGLKKACSSKCGPGQQVCSAGKWGACSATNPIAETCNNKDDDCDGQVDEGLKKACYSGAGCTKNGNSYTCKGICKAGTSTCSKGQWGACQGTVKPGTETCNGKDDDCNGSVDEGLRKDCSNQCGKGEDLCTNGKWTGCNAPQPTAETCDGKDNDCNGQIDDGQEQNCRSKCGSGKKLCRFGQWTACLAPQPQPEVCDGKDNDCDGQIDNQASCPGTFVCQSGKCLPACNNGECAKGLKCVNGFCEGDACATVNCPAGKSCVAGRCFSPCELIKCDKDYTCDSGKCVKQDCYIKGCPNGEICEYGVCTADPCANKNCPSGEFCRAGFCVGSCTNVKCATGESCKDGKCVADPTKTGDCANVTCAHDEQCVSGKCVAGPCKGVTCPKGRACVDGKCEHDPCLNVTCPTGEFCDNGQCVGNPPPKPDGSSADGVTNPDGGTTNPDGSTTSPDGNTTTNPDGSTTTNPDGNGTTNPDVLTYEANNTGNEGSTTNTPRRQDPGGCACAVNNRAPVEVLFFSIFFLFFFGLLRRRR
;
A
#
# COMPACT_ATOMS: atom_id res chain seq x y z
N MET A 1 -19.22 -28.77 -66.49
CA MET A 1 -20.62 -28.62 -66.99
C MET A 1 -21.18 -27.28 -66.53
N LYS A 2 -22.18 -26.71 -67.23
CA LYS A 2 -23.23 -25.73 -66.80
C LYS A 2 -22.93 -24.74 -65.63
N GLN A 3 -23.26 -23.45 -65.69
CA GLN A 3 -23.62 -22.54 -66.79
C GLN A 3 -23.54 -21.07 -66.27
N VAL A 4 -23.34 -20.11 -67.18
CA VAL A 4 -23.51 -18.64 -67.01
C VAL A 4 -24.74 -18.27 -67.91
N PRO A 5 -25.42 -17.09 -67.88
CA PRO A 5 -24.96 -15.76 -67.41
C PRO A 5 -26.02 -14.77 -66.83
N TYR A 6 -25.63 -13.49 -66.75
CA TYR A 6 -26.40 -12.22 -66.78
C TYR A 6 -26.75 -11.44 -65.49
N GLY A 7 -26.38 -10.14 -65.52
CA GLY A 7 -26.99 -9.03 -64.77
C GLY A 7 -26.11 -8.39 -63.69
N ARG A 8 -26.09 -7.05 -63.50
CA ARG A 8 -26.54 -5.94 -64.38
C ARG A 8 -25.92 -4.61 -63.88
N TYR A 9 -25.70 -3.66 -64.78
CA TYR A 9 -25.30 -2.25 -64.53
C TYR A 9 -24.02 -1.96 -63.70
N VAL A 10 -22.96 -1.64 -64.43
CA VAL A 10 -22.01 -0.58 -64.03
C VAL A 10 -22.71 0.77 -64.17
N TRP A 11 -22.57 1.67 -63.18
CA TRP A 11 -22.44 3.13 -63.30
C TRP A 11 -22.14 3.71 -61.88
N SER A 12 -21.81 5.00 -61.79
CA SER A 12 -21.64 5.77 -60.53
C SER A 12 -20.42 5.47 -59.64
N VAL A 13 -19.22 5.96 -60.02
CA VAL A 13 -18.45 6.95 -59.23
C VAL A 13 -17.60 7.81 -60.18
N LEU A 14 -18.24 8.71 -60.93
CA LEU A 14 -17.56 9.76 -61.72
C LEU A 14 -18.57 10.85 -62.09
N ILE A 15 -18.12 12.12 -62.11
CA ILE A 15 -18.90 13.33 -62.45
C ILE A 15 -20.03 13.67 -61.46
N VAL A 16 -19.67 14.39 -60.38
CA VAL A 16 -20.54 15.39 -59.73
C VAL A 16 -19.69 16.64 -59.42
N CYS A 17 -19.21 17.31 -60.48
CA CYS A 17 -18.38 18.52 -60.37
C CYS A 17 -18.81 19.65 -61.32
N ILE A 18 -20.03 19.58 -61.88
CA ILE A 18 -20.65 20.63 -62.67
C ILE A 18 -22.07 20.78 -62.14
N GLY A 19 -22.43 21.96 -61.60
CA GLY A 19 -23.73 22.16 -60.97
C GLY A 19 -23.81 23.27 -59.91
N PHE A 20 -22.67 23.83 -59.48
CA PHE A 20 -22.65 24.98 -58.55
C PHE A 20 -21.73 26.12 -59.04
N PHE A 21 -21.94 26.57 -60.27
CA PHE A 21 -21.63 27.97 -60.63
C PHE A 21 -22.68 28.91 -60.01
N GLY A 22 -22.81 28.85 -58.68
CA GLY A 22 -23.23 30.03 -57.95
C GLY A 22 -22.14 31.07 -58.19
N ALA A 23 -22.51 32.23 -58.75
CA ALA A 23 -21.53 33.28 -59.00
C ALA A 23 -20.87 33.62 -57.66
N ILE A 24 -19.56 33.37 -57.55
CA ILE A 24 -18.74 33.98 -56.51
C ILE A 24 -18.69 35.46 -56.89
N GLN A 25 -19.72 36.18 -56.46
CA GLN A 25 -19.81 37.61 -56.59
C GLN A 25 -18.75 38.17 -55.65
N THR A 26 -17.54 38.31 -56.18
CA THR A 26 -16.43 39.00 -55.53
C THR A 26 -16.96 40.36 -55.12
N ALA A 27 -17.19 40.53 -53.82
CA ALA A 27 -17.46 41.84 -53.26
C ALA A 27 -16.19 42.65 -53.46
N GLU A 28 -16.14 43.42 -54.56
CA GLU A 28 -15.09 44.39 -54.82
C GLU A 28 -14.94 45.24 -53.55
N ALA A 29 -13.70 45.39 -53.09
CA ALA A 29 -13.44 46.13 -51.88
C ALA A 29 -14.01 47.55 -52.04
N VAL A 30 -14.78 48.01 -51.03
CA VAL A 30 -15.53 49.27 -51.15
C VAL A 30 -14.58 50.45 -51.00
N CYS A 31 -13.89 50.77 -52.10
CA CYS A 31 -12.86 51.81 -52.19
C CYS A 31 -13.31 53.13 -51.55
N ALA A 32 -12.68 53.44 -50.43
CA ALA A 32 -13.01 54.52 -49.52
C ALA A 32 -12.13 55.77 -49.76
N THR A 33 -11.73 56.01 -51.02
CA THR A 33 -10.97 57.18 -51.53
C THR A 33 -11.09 58.42 -50.63
N PRO A 34 -10.07 58.76 -49.82
CA PRO A 34 -10.25 59.72 -48.74
C PRO A 34 -10.46 61.16 -49.19
N ASP A 35 -11.19 61.93 -48.38
CA ASP A 35 -11.46 63.34 -48.61
C ASP A 35 -10.31 64.20 -48.05
N VAL A 36 -9.69 65.04 -48.89
CA VAL A 36 -8.68 66.02 -48.43
C VAL A 36 -9.08 67.43 -48.86
N LEU A 37 -9.57 68.22 -47.91
CA LEU A 37 -9.81 69.65 -48.12
C LEU A 37 -8.53 70.43 -47.79
N ILE A 38 -7.90 70.98 -48.82
CA ILE A 38 -6.81 71.93 -48.67
C ILE A 38 -7.42 73.27 -48.26
N VAL A 39 -7.00 73.79 -47.11
CA VAL A 39 -7.43 75.09 -46.57
C VAL A 39 -6.20 76.00 -46.56
N LEU A 40 -6.10 76.84 -47.58
CA LEU A 40 -4.91 77.65 -47.86
C LEU A 40 -5.13 79.12 -47.44
N ASP A 41 -4.22 79.62 -46.61
CA ASP A 41 -4.07 81.03 -46.33
C ASP A 41 -3.68 81.81 -47.60
N ARG A 42 -4.41 82.88 -47.88
CA ARG A 42 -4.15 83.82 -48.97
C ARG A 42 -4.09 85.27 -48.48
N SER A 43 -3.74 85.49 -47.21
CA SER A 43 -3.47 86.81 -46.66
C SER A 43 -2.26 87.49 -47.33
N CYS A 44 -2.05 88.79 -47.12
CA CYS A 44 -0.96 89.53 -47.76
C CYS A 44 0.46 89.01 -47.42
N SER A 45 0.65 88.38 -46.25
CA SER A 45 1.95 87.80 -45.82
C SER A 45 2.37 86.61 -46.70
N MET A 46 1.39 85.88 -47.24
CA MET A 46 1.61 84.82 -48.24
C MET A 46 2.06 85.34 -49.61
N GLY A 47 2.23 86.65 -49.81
CA GLY A 47 2.58 87.25 -51.11
C GLY A 47 3.87 86.72 -51.77
N GLY A 48 3.94 86.87 -53.10
CA GLY A 48 5.13 86.59 -53.90
C GLY A 48 5.64 85.14 -53.79
N GLY A 49 6.86 84.96 -53.30
CA GLY A 49 7.54 83.67 -53.24
C GLY A 49 6.82 82.60 -52.42
N LYS A 50 6.08 83.01 -51.37
CA LYS A 50 5.27 82.08 -50.56
C LYS A 50 4.09 81.54 -51.38
N TRP A 51 3.28 82.42 -51.96
CA TRP A 51 2.13 82.06 -52.81
C TRP A 51 2.55 81.13 -53.94
N ASN A 52 3.62 81.49 -54.66
CA ASN A 52 4.14 80.70 -55.77
C ASN A 52 4.59 79.29 -55.31
N SER A 53 5.23 79.18 -54.14
CA SER A 53 5.63 77.91 -53.54
C SER A 53 4.42 77.05 -53.14
N ALA A 54 3.40 77.66 -52.53
CA ALA A 54 2.18 76.96 -52.13
C ALA A 54 1.36 76.48 -53.33
N VAL A 55 1.19 77.33 -54.35
CA VAL A 55 0.53 76.96 -55.61
C VAL A 55 1.28 75.84 -56.33
N ALA A 56 2.62 75.87 -56.33
CA ALA A 56 3.43 74.79 -56.89
C ALA A 56 3.26 73.47 -56.11
N ALA A 57 3.37 73.50 -54.77
CA ALA A 57 3.23 72.30 -53.94
C ALA A 57 1.82 71.68 -54.02
N ILE A 58 0.77 72.49 -54.09
CA ILE A 58 -0.60 72.01 -54.31
C ILE A 58 -0.75 71.35 -55.69
N LYS A 59 -0.15 71.90 -56.75
CA LYS A 59 -0.12 71.25 -58.07
C LYS A 59 0.61 69.90 -58.02
N THR A 60 1.78 69.84 -57.38
CA THR A 60 2.56 68.61 -57.21
C THR A 60 1.73 67.53 -56.49
N ILE A 61 1.19 67.83 -55.31
CA ILE A 61 0.47 66.82 -54.52
C ILE A 61 -0.83 66.36 -55.16
N THR A 62 -1.58 67.29 -55.78
CA THR A 62 -2.86 66.94 -56.42
C THR A 62 -2.66 66.12 -57.69
N ASN A 63 -1.55 66.32 -58.41
CA ASN A 63 -1.15 65.43 -59.52
C ASN A 63 -0.67 64.07 -59.01
N GLN A 64 0.16 64.03 -57.96
CA GLN A 64 0.77 62.79 -57.44
C GLN A 64 -0.27 61.83 -56.83
N TYR A 65 -1.31 62.34 -56.17
CA TYR A 65 -2.37 61.54 -55.54
C TYR A 65 -3.69 61.62 -56.31
N LYS A 66 -3.64 61.94 -57.61
CA LYS A 66 -4.82 61.93 -58.49
C LYS A 66 -5.45 60.53 -58.50
N GLY A 67 -6.76 60.43 -58.34
CA GLY A 67 -7.46 59.15 -58.20
C GLY A 67 -7.44 58.58 -56.78
N LYS A 68 -6.30 58.64 -56.07
CA LYS A 68 -6.15 58.16 -54.68
C LYS A 68 -6.82 59.05 -53.63
N LEU A 69 -6.90 60.36 -53.86
CA LEU A 69 -7.52 61.32 -52.92
C LEU A 69 -8.56 62.21 -53.61
N ARG A 70 -9.68 62.45 -52.93
CA ARG A 70 -10.75 63.36 -53.36
C ARG A 70 -10.45 64.77 -52.84
N PHE A 71 -9.81 65.57 -53.67
CA PHE A 71 -9.33 66.89 -53.28
C PHE A 71 -10.41 67.99 -53.31
N GLY A 72 -10.39 68.86 -52.31
CA GLY A 72 -11.07 70.15 -52.31
C GLY A 72 -10.10 71.28 -52.04
N LEU A 73 -10.48 72.50 -52.43
CA LEU A 73 -9.73 73.73 -52.17
C LEU A 73 -10.66 74.78 -51.57
N ALA A 74 -10.35 75.21 -50.34
CA ALA A 74 -10.83 76.43 -49.75
C ALA A 74 -9.68 77.40 -49.50
N THR A 75 -9.93 78.69 -49.63
CA THR A 75 -8.95 79.74 -49.29
C THR A 75 -9.54 80.76 -48.34
N PHE A 76 -8.69 81.35 -47.51
CA PHE A 76 -9.09 82.35 -46.53
C PHE A 76 -8.13 83.53 -46.46
N ASN A 77 -8.71 84.71 -46.24
CA ASN A 77 -8.03 85.92 -45.82
C ASN A 77 -8.85 86.54 -44.67
N SER A 78 -9.31 87.80 -44.79
CA SER A 78 -10.26 88.41 -43.85
C SER A 78 -11.58 87.63 -43.73
N GLY A 79 -11.94 86.86 -44.76
CA GLY A 79 -13.03 85.87 -44.76
C GLY A 79 -12.62 84.61 -45.53
N ALA A 80 -13.47 83.57 -45.56
CA ALA A 80 -13.12 82.26 -46.14
C ALA A 80 -14.16 81.74 -47.14
N SER A 81 -13.71 81.05 -48.19
CA SER A 81 -14.56 80.52 -49.25
C SER A 81 -14.07 79.16 -49.76
N VAL A 82 -15.00 78.29 -50.18
CA VAL A 82 -14.66 77.06 -50.93
C VAL A 82 -14.56 77.43 -52.41
N ASN A 83 -13.34 77.39 -52.97
CA ASN A 83 -13.08 77.77 -54.36
C ASN A 83 -13.27 76.59 -55.33
N TYR A 84 -13.10 75.37 -54.83
CA TYR A 84 -13.44 74.13 -55.52
C TYR A 84 -13.82 73.05 -54.48
N GLY A 85 -15.08 72.63 -54.43
CA GLY A 85 -15.57 71.70 -53.41
C GLY A 85 -15.29 70.23 -53.73
N ILE A 86 -15.22 69.38 -52.71
CA ILE A 86 -15.04 67.92 -52.90
C ILE A 86 -16.24 67.31 -53.66
N ASN A 87 -17.44 67.85 -53.49
CA ASN A 87 -18.61 67.52 -54.31
C ASN A 87 -18.37 67.79 -55.81
N ASN A 88 -17.63 68.85 -56.14
CA ASN A 88 -17.24 69.12 -57.52
C ASN A 88 -16.21 68.09 -57.99
N CYS A 89 -15.21 67.73 -57.15
CA CYS A 89 -14.23 66.68 -57.47
C CYS A 89 -14.89 65.32 -57.79
N ILE A 90 -15.94 64.97 -57.04
CA ILE A 90 -16.75 63.77 -57.27
C ILE A 90 -17.50 63.88 -58.61
N ALA A 91 -18.21 64.99 -58.85
CA ALA A 91 -18.99 65.20 -60.09
C ALA A 91 -18.13 65.36 -61.36
N ASP A 92 -16.92 65.92 -61.23
CA ASP A 92 -15.94 66.09 -62.31
C ASP A 92 -15.09 64.84 -62.55
N GLY A 93 -15.24 63.80 -61.73
CA GLY A 93 -14.43 62.58 -61.77
C GLY A 93 -13.04 62.75 -61.14
N VAL A 94 -12.79 61.98 -60.08
CA VAL A 94 -11.55 62.05 -59.27
C VAL A 94 -10.30 61.73 -60.09
N THR A 95 -10.39 60.74 -61.00
CA THR A 95 -9.31 60.34 -61.91
C THR A 95 -9.21 61.20 -63.17
N THR A 96 -10.22 62.02 -63.49
CA THR A 96 -10.33 62.75 -64.76
C THR A 96 -10.19 64.26 -64.59
N GLN A 97 -11.29 65.01 -64.40
CA GLN A 97 -11.30 66.49 -64.46
C GLN A 97 -11.18 67.18 -63.09
N CYS A 98 -11.31 66.46 -61.97
CA CYS A 98 -11.19 67.04 -60.62
C CYS A 98 -9.92 67.89 -60.44
N VAL A 99 -8.75 67.28 -60.65
CA VAL A 99 -7.46 67.94 -60.41
C VAL A 99 -7.19 69.11 -61.37
N PRO A 100 -7.39 68.99 -62.70
CA PRO A 100 -7.31 70.14 -63.62
C PRO A 100 -8.24 71.30 -63.24
N LYS A 101 -9.50 71.04 -62.87
CA LYS A 101 -10.45 72.09 -62.50
C LYS A 101 -10.11 72.75 -61.17
N LEU A 102 -9.63 71.99 -60.18
CA LEU A 102 -9.09 72.52 -58.91
C LEU A 102 -7.89 73.43 -59.18
N GLN A 103 -6.91 72.98 -59.97
CA GLN A 103 -5.72 73.75 -60.30
C GLN A 103 -6.05 75.03 -61.10
N ASN A 104 -7.04 74.98 -62.00
CA ASN A 104 -7.54 76.17 -62.69
C ASN A 104 -8.21 77.18 -61.74
N LYS A 105 -8.95 76.71 -60.73
CA LYS A 105 -9.49 77.60 -59.67
C LYS A 105 -8.37 78.18 -58.79
N LEU A 106 -7.31 77.42 -58.52
CA LEU A 106 -6.13 77.89 -57.78
C LEU A 106 -5.33 78.95 -58.55
N ASN A 107 -5.15 78.77 -59.86
CA ASN A 107 -4.44 79.73 -60.74
C ASN A 107 -5.12 81.11 -60.80
N ALA A 108 -6.44 81.18 -60.58
CA ALA A 108 -7.22 82.41 -60.59
C ALA A 108 -7.24 83.15 -59.24
N LEU A 109 -6.40 82.75 -58.27
CA LEU A 109 -6.34 83.32 -56.92
C LEU A 109 -4.96 83.94 -56.64
N GLY A 110 -4.95 84.93 -55.75
CA GLY A 110 -3.74 85.62 -55.29
C GLY A 110 -3.84 86.07 -53.84
N ALA A 111 -2.67 86.34 -53.24
CA ALA A 111 -2.54 86.85 -51.88
C ALA A 111 -3.17 88.26 -51.74
N SER A 112 -4.03 88.45 -50.75
CA SER A 112 -4.77 89.68 -50.47
C SER A 112 -5.46 89.64 -49.10
N GLY A 113 -5.53 90.76 -48.37
CA GLY A 113 -6.28 90.88 -47.11
C GLY A 113 -5.58 90.31 -45.86
N GLY A 114 -6.30 90.30 -44.73
CA GLY A 114 -5.83 89.79 -43.43
C GLY A 114 -6.00 88.28 -43.25
N THR A 115 -5.99 87.78 -42.01
CA THR A 115 -5.88 86.34 -41.71
C THR A 115 -6.94 85.88 -40.70
N ASN A 116 -7.98 85.16 -41.15
CA ASN A 116 -9.13 84.75 -40.32
C ASN A 116 -9.29 83.22 -40.22
N LEU A 117 -8.56 82.61 -39.27
CA LEU A 117 -8.55 81.17 -38.97
C LEU A 117 -9.95 80.64 -38.58
N VAL A 118 -10.73 81.42 -37.84
CA VAL A 118 -12.08 81.03 -37.38
C VAL A 118 -13.04 80.91 -38.56
N ALA A 119 -13.04 81.88 -39.48
CA ALA A 119 -13.82 81.78 -40.72
C ALA A 119 -13.36 80.58 -41.58
N ALA A 120 -12.06 80.35 -41.69
CA ALA A 120 -11.50 79.23 -42.45
C ALA A 120 -12.01 77.88 -41.95
N MET A 121 -11.92 77.63 -40.63
CA MET A 121 -12.36 76.36 -40.04
C MET A 121 -13.88 76.22 -39.99
N ASN A 122 -14.65 77.30 -39.85
CA ASN A 122 -16.11 77.26 -39.97
C ASN A 122 -16.53 76.88 -41.40
N THR A 123 -15.96 77.51 -42.43
CA THR A 123 -16.22 77.18 -43.84
C THR A 123 -15.83 75.73 -44.17
N ALA A 124 -14.67 75.26 -43.67
CA ALA A 124 -14.25 73.87 -43.80
C ALA A 124 -15.21 72.88 -43.11
N THR A 125 -15.72 73.23 -41.93
CA THR A 125 -16.70 72.41 -41.19
C THR A 125 -18.03 72.31 -41.92
N THR A 126 -18.60 73.43 -42.35
CA THR A 126 -19.86 73.45 -43.11
C THR A 126 -19.73 72.65 -44.41
N HIS A 127 -18.61 72.78 -45.12
CA HIS A 127 -18.35 72.00 -46.34
C HIS A 127 -18.22 70.50 -46.05
N LEU A 128 -17.28 70.08 -45.20
CA LEU A 128 -17.04 68.66 -44.97
C LEU A 128 -18.22 67.95 -44.28
N LYS A 129 -19.07 68.69 -43.54
CA LYS A 129 -20.32 68.18 -42.99
C LYS A 129 -21.36 67.90 -44.08
N SER A 130 -21.50 68.75 -45.11
CA SER A 130 -22.40 68.46 -46.23
C SER A 130 -21.90 67.28 -47.07
N ILE A 131 -20.59 67.19 -47.32
CA ILE A 131 -19.97 66.02 -47.97
C ILE A 131 -20.24 64.74 -47.18
N LYS A 132 -19.95 64.70 -45.86
CA LYS A 132 -20.20 63.53 -45.01
C LYS A 132 -21.67 63.07 -45.01
N ASN A 133 -22.60 64.02 -45.01
CA ASN A 133 -24.03 63.69 -45.03
C ASN A 133 -24.44 63.04 -46.37
N ALA A 134 -23.93 63.57 -47.49
CA ALA A 134 -24.21 63.08 -48.84
C ALA A 134 -23.41 61.83 -49.26
N ASP A 135 -22.33 61.48 -48.55
CA ASP A 135 -21.49 60.32 -48.89
C ASP A 135 -22.16 59.00 -48.53
N ASN A 136 -22.16 58.03 -49.44
CA ASN A 136 -22.66 56.69 -49.15
C ASN A 136 -21.69 55.90 -48.24
N VAL A 137 -20.38 56.17 -48.30
CA VAL A 137 -19.38 55.53 -47.42
C VAL A 137 -19.24 56.34 -46.14
N LYS A 138 -19.97 55.92 -45.11
CA LYS A 138 -20.06 56.66 -43.83
C LYS A 138 -18.74 56.68 -43.05
N ALA A 139 -17.96 55.61 -43.12
CA ALA A 139 -16.66 55.47 -42.44
C ALA A 139 -15.49 56.21 -43.13
N ARG A 140 -15.68 56.70 -44.37
CA ARG A 140 -14.64 57.28 -45.23
C ARG A 140 -13.77 58.30 -44.48
N LYS A 141 -12.45 58.11 -44.54
CA LYS A 141 -11.45 59.04 -43.98
C LYS A 141 -11.61 60.44 -44.58
N ARG A 142 -11.54 61.46 -43.71
CA ARG A 142 -11.60 62.87 -44.10
C ARG A 142 -10.50 63.66 -43.38
N SER A 143 -9.86 64.55 -44.12
CA SER A 143 -8.74 65.36 -43.64
C SER A 143 -8.89 66.81 -44.09
N VAL A 144 -8.44 67.73 -43.24
CA VAL A 144 -8.09 69.10 -43.62
C VAL A 144 -6.58 69.21 -43.65
N MET A 145 -6.05 69.74 -44.75
CA MET A 145 -4.65 70.15 -44.88
C MET A 145 -4.62 71.68 -44.76
N PHE A 146 -4.38 72.17 -43.55
CA PHE A 146 -4.43 73.59 -43.21
C PHE A 146 -3.04 74.22 -43.38
N ILE A 147 -2.91 75.24 -44.23
CA ILE A 147 -1.65 75.91 -44.56
C ILE A 147 -1.77 77.39 -44.21
N THR A 148 -0.92 77.91 -43.32
CA THR A 148 -0.86 79.33 -42.95
C THR A 148 0.56 79.79 -42.66
N ASP A 149 0.83 81.08 -42.86
CA ASP A 149 2.08 81.72 -42.44
C ASP A 149 1.93 82.74 -41.31
N GLY A 150 0.70 82.92 -40.81
CA GLY A 150 0.32 84.07 -40.00
C GLY A 150 0.36 83.87 -38.48
N GLN A 151 0.10 84.98 -37.79
CA GLN A 151 -0.14 85.07 -36.35
C GLN A 151 -1.54 85.64 -36.16
N ALA A 152 -2.50 84.80 -35.75
CA ALA A 152 -3.91 85.15 -35.68
C ALA A 152 -4.63 84.33 -34.59
N SER A 153 -5.85 84.71 -34.22
CA SER A 153 -6.60 84.05 -33.15
C SER A 153 -6.93 82.59 -33.46
N CYS A 154 -6.57 81.69 -32.54
CA CYS A 154 -6.53 80.25 -32.78
C CYS A 154 -7.92 79.62 -32.86
N ALA A 155 -8.19 78.95 -33.97
CA ALA A 155 -9.46 78.27 -34.22
C ALA A 155 -9.61 76.92 -33.49
N ASN A 156 -9.05 76.78 -32.28
CA ASN A 156 -8.92 75.50 -31.56
C ASN A 156 -10.29 74.83 -31.31
N SER A 157 -11.32 75.62 -30.98
CA SER A 157 -12.68 75.11 -30.76
C SER A 157 -13.37 74.73 -32.07
N GLN A 158 -13.14 75.47 -33.16
CA GLN A 158 -13.65 75.13 -34.49
C GLN A 158 -12.98 73.86 -35.04
N VAL A 159 -11.67 73.69 -34.85
CA VAL A 159 -10.95 72.45 -35.20
C VAL A 159 -11.48 71.26 -34.38
N SER A 160 -11.69 71.43 -33.08
CA SER A 160 -12.30 70.39 -32.22
C SER A 160 -13.73 70.04 -32.67
N SER A 161 -14.50 71.06 -33.10
CA SER A 161 -15.87 70.92 -33.60
C SER A 161 -15.95 70.26 -34.98
N LEU A 162 -14.97 70.52 -35.86
CA LEU A 162 -14.79 69.79 -37.11
C LEU A 162 -14.54 68.30 -36.83
N PHE A 163 -13.63 67.98 -35.90
CA PHE A 163 -13.35 66.60 -35.54
C PHE A 163 -14.56 65.91 -34.91
N SER A 164 -15.31 66.55 -34.00
CA SER A 164 -16.47 65.91 -33.36
C SER A 164 -17.67 65.75 -34.30
N GLN A 165 -17.97 66.72 -35.16
CA GLN A 165 -19.10 66.63 -36.10
C GLN A 165 -18.79 65.75 -37.32
N VAL A 166 -17.61 65.91 -37.91
CA VAL A 166 -17.25 65.25 -39.18
C VAL A 166 -16.40 64.00 -38.94
N GLY A 167 -15.55 63.97 -37.92
CA GLY A 167 -14.47 62.97 -37.78
C GLY A 167 -13.21 63.35 -38.56
N ALA A 168 -13.14 64.56 -39.12
CA ALA A 168 -12.06 64.97 -39.99
C ALA A 168 -10.80 65.37 -39.21
N LYS A 169 -9.67 64.72 -39.51
CA LYS A 169 -8.36 65.06 -38.94
C LYS A 169 -7.87 66.38 -39.53
N THR A 170 -7.36 67.31 -38.71
CA THR A 170 -6.85 68.60 -39.21
C THR A 170 -5.34 68.63 -39.10
N PHE A 171 -4.64 68.40 -40.21
CA PHE A 171 -3.18 68.48 -40.28
C PHE A 171 -2.78 69.94 -40.53
N VAL A 172 -1.89 70.45 -39.68
CA VAL A 172 -1.50 71.87 -39.68
C VAL A 172 -0.09 72.03 -40.21
N ILE A 173 0.08 72.86 -41.24
CA ILE A 173 1.36 73.29 -41.80
C ILE A 173 1.56 74.77 -41.47
N GLY A 174 2.65 75.07 -40.76
CA GLY A 174 3.17 76.43 -40.59
C GLY A 174 4.21 76.72 -41.66
N PHE A 175 3.96 77.75 -42.49
CA PHE A 175 4.75 78.03 -43.68
C PHE A 175 5.62 79.29 -43.55
N GLY A 176 6.93 79.07 -43.41
CA GLY A 176 7.92 80.09 -43.08
C GLY A 176 8.05 80.33 -41.57
N SER A 177 9.10 81.07 -41.20
CA SER A 177 9.58 81.24 -39.82
C SER A 177 8.73 82.15 -38.92
N GLY A 178 7.69 82.81 -39.45
CA GLY A 178 6.90 83.82 -38.74
C GLY A 178 5.67 83.31 -37.98
N VAL A 179 5.39 82.01 -38.01
CA VAL A 179 4.13 81.43 -37.50
C VAL A 179 4.00 81.44 -35.97
N ASP A 180 2.78 81.56 -35.46
CA ASP A 180 2.49 81.32 -34.03
C ASP A 180 2.55 79.81 -33.72
N ALA A 181 3.71 79.35 -33.26
CA ALA A 181 3.95 77.96 -32.92
C ALA A 181 3.04 77.42 -31.80
N ASN A 182 2.59 78.26 -30.85
CA ASN A 182 1.66 77.84 -29.80
C ASN A 182 0.25 77.63 -30.38
N CYS A 183 -0.16 78.52 -31.27
CA CYS A 183 -1.44 78.44 -31.97
C CYS A 183 -1.53 77.17 -32.83
N LEU A 184 -0.52 76.94 -33.68
CA LEU A 184 -0.48 75.78 -34.57
C LEU A 184 -0.32 74.46 -33.79
N ASN A 185 0.44 74.45 -32.68
CA ASN A 185 0.52 73.31 -31.76
C ASN A 185 -0.85 72.93 -31.19
N ASN A 186 -1.65 73.92 -30.77
CA ASN A 186 -2.97 73.70 -30.19
C ASN A 186 -3.99 73.27 -31.25
N MET A 187 -3.93 73.83 -32.47
CA MET A 187 -4.77 73.40 -33.60
C MET A 187 -4.48 71.95 -34.01
N ALA A 188 -3.21 71.53 -34.08
CA ALA A 188 -2.85 70.12 -34.38
C ALA A 188 -3.32 69.14 -33.27
N ALA A 189 -3.26 69.56 -32.01
CA ALA A 189 -3.76 68.76 -30.88
C ALA A 189 -5.29 68.63 -30.88
N ALA A 190 -6.01 69.73 -31.15
CA ALA A 190 -7.45 69.73 -31.37
C ALA A 190 -7.83 68.82 -32.56
N GLY A 191 -7.07 68.92 -33.65
CA GLY A 191 -7.30 68.21 -34.92
C GLY A 191 -6.93 66.72 -34.93
N LYS A 192 -6.43 66.18 -33.81
CA LYS A 192 -5.97 64.79 -33.66
C LYS A 192 -4.83 64.40 -34.62
N THR A 193 -3.91 65.34 -34.88
CA THR A 193 -2.76 65.19 -35.78
C THR A 193 -1.43 65.60 -35.15
N ALA A 194 -1.44 65.96 -33.86
CA ALA A 194 -0.26 66.39 -33.13
C ALA A 194 0.90 65.39 -33.24
N LEU A 195 1.99 65.84 -33.85
CA LEU A 195 3.24 65.09 -33.94
C LEU A 195 3.83 64.84 -32.55
N SER A 196 4.55 63.73 -32.40
CA SER A 196 5.15 63.25 -31.13
C SER A 196 6.30 64.10 -30.59
N ALA A 197 6.60 65.25 -31.19
CA ALA A 197 7.69 66.14 -30.83
C ALA A 197 7.19 67.37 -30.04
N SER A 198 8.13 68.18 -29.55
CA SER A 198 7.83 69.49 -28.92
C SER A 198 7.10 70.46 -29.87
N ARG A 199 7.32 70.32 -31.18
CA ARG A 199 6.50 70.90 -32.25
C ARG A 199 5.50 69.84 -32.75
N LYS A 200 4.21 70.13 -32.62
CA LYS A 200 3.08 69.24 -32.92
C LYS A 200 2.51 69.43 -34.34
N TYR A 201 2.93 70.49 -35.03
CA TYR A 201 2.53 70.82 -36.41
C TYR A 201 3.72 70.69 -37.37
N TYR A 202 3.45 70.63 -38.67
CA TYR A 202 4.49 70.53 -39.71
C TYR A 202 5.08 71.92 -39.98
N GLN A 203 6.36 72.12 -39.73
CA GLN A 203 7.09 73.33 -40.17
C GLN A 203 7.55 73.13 -41.62
N ALA A 204 7.39 74.17 -42.44
CA ALA A 204 7.91 74.21 -43.80
C ALA A 204 8.46 75.61 -44.10
N ASP A 205 9.79 75.77 -44.18
CA ASP A 205 10.41 77.10 -44.36
C ASP A 205 10.67 77.46 -45.84
N ASN A 206 10.42 76.53 -46.76
CA ASN A 206 10.63 76.67 -48.19
C ASN A 206 9.76 75.68 -48.98
N SER A 207 9.78 75.77 -50.31
CA SER A 207 8.98 74.90 -51.19
C SER A 207 9.32 73.41 -51.05
N SER A 208 10.58 73.02 -50.78
CA SER A 208 10.95 71.61 -50.59
C SER A 208 10.28 71.04 -49.33
N ASP A 209 10.38 71.75 -48.21
CA ASP A 209 9.79 71.30 -46.95
C ASP A 209 8.26 71.36 -46.97
N LEU A 210 7.66 72.29 -47.71
CA LEU A 210 6.22 72.30 -47.94
C LEU A 210 5.77 71.06 -48.73
N ASN A 211 6.48 70.68 -49.80
CA ASN A 211 6.20 69.44 -50.53
C ASN A 211 6.37 68.20 -49.63
N LYS A 212 7.40 68.14 -48.77
CA LYS A 212 7.58 67.03 -47.80
C LYS A 212 6.42 66.94 -46.82
N ALA A 213 6.00 68.06 -46.23
CA ALA A 213 4.89 68.12 -45.28
C ALA A 213 3.57 67.71 -45.94
N MET A 214 3.27 68.27 -47.11
CA MET A 214 2.06 67.93 -47.86
C MET A 214 2.04 66.46 -48.30
N LYS A 215 3.20 65.88 -48.67
CA LYS A 215 3.31 64.44 -48.97
C LYS A 215 3.04 63.59 -47.73
N ALA A 216 3.69 63.87 -46.61
CA ALA A 216 3.49 63.12 -45.36
C ALA A 216 2.03 63.18 -44.86
N ILE A 217 1.33 64.28 -45.11
CA ILE A 217 -0.10 64.44 -44.80
C ILE A 217 -0.99 63.70 -45.79
N ALA A 218 -0.64 63.65 -47.07
CA ALA A 218 -1.34 62.86 -48.08
C ALA A 218 -1.19 61.35 -47.79
N ASP A 219 0.03 60.88 -47.52
CA ASP A 219 0.32 59.52 -47.06
C ASP A 219 -0.50 59.17 -45.81
N ALA A 220 -0.47 60.03 -44.78
CA ALA A 220 -1.24 59.82 -43.54
C ALA A 220 -2.76 60.01 -43.68
N SER A 221 -3.25 60.43 -44.86
CA SER A 221 -4.67 60.52 -45.20
C SER A 221 -5.17 59.33 -46.02
N SER A 222 -4.30 58.69 -46.83
CA SER A 222 -4.63 57.44 -47.53
C SER A 222 -4.35 56.18 -46.71
N ALA A 223 -3.23 56.15 -45.95
CA ALA A 223 -2.72 54.97 -45.26
C ALA A 223 -3.79 54.17 -44.50
N GLU A 224 -3.80 52.86 -44.73
CA GLU A 224 -4.78 51.87 -44.26
C GLU A 224 -5.14 51.93 -42.78
N VAL A 225 -6.37 51.50 -42.47
CA VAL A 225 -6.88 51.39 -41.09
C VAL A 225 -7.74 50.14 -40.98
N CYS A 226 -7.46 49.30 -39.97
CA CYS A 226 -8.13 48.03 -39.71
C CYS A 226 -9.65 48.22 -39.52
N ASN A 227 -10.43 48.15 -40.61
CA ASN A 227 -11.85 48.49 -40.66
C ASN A 227 -12.67 47.74 -41.74
N ASN A 228 -12.05 46.85 -42.54
CA ASN A 228 -12.69 46.11 -43.65
C ASN A 228 -13.13 47.01 -44.83
N LEU A 229 -12.33 48.00 -45.18
CA LEU A 229 -12.42 48.77 -46.42
C LEU A 229 -11.05 48.81 -47.10
N ASP A 230 -11.05 49.14 -48.38
CA ASP A 230 -9.86 49.58 -49.12
C ASP A 230 -9.82 51.10 -49.00
N ASP A 231 -9.02 51.65 -48.06
CA ASP A 231 -8.95 53.09 -47.80
C ASP A 231 -7.93 53.81 -48.72
N ASP A 232 -6.94 53.11 -49.26
CA ASP A 232 -5.92 53.64 -50.19
C ASP A 232 -6.34 53.53 -51.68
N CYS A 233 -7.31 52.65 -51.97
CA CYS A 233 -7.81 52.28 -53.29
C CYS A 233 -6.77 51.63 -54.22
N ASP A 234 -6.00 50.65 -53.72
CA ASP A 234 -5.13 49.79 -54.55
C ASP A 234 -5.75 48.42 -54.91
N GLY A 235 -6.87 48.05 -54.29
CA GLY A 235 -7.55 46.77 -54.47
C GLY A 235 -7.30 45.73 -53.36
N GLN A 236 -6.47 46.04 -52.37
CA GLN A 236 -6.28 45.26 -51.15
C GLN A 236 -7.15 45.81 -50.00
N VAL A 237 -7.17 45.12 -48.85
CA VAL A 237 -8.02 45.48 -47.69
C VAL A 237 -7.24 45.21 -46.39
N ASP A 238 -7.12 46.23 -45.55
CA ASP A 238 -6.40 46.21 -44.27
C ASP A 238 -4.91 45.77 -44.36
N GLU A 239 -4.23 45.89 -45.51
CA GLU A 239 -2.94 45.25 -45.73
C GLU A 239 -1.75 45.93 -45.02
N GLY A 240 -0.69 45.15 -44.77
CA GLY A 240 0.49 45.62 -44.02
C GLY A 240 0.26 45.93 -42.54
N LEU A 241 -0.99 46.05 -42.08
CA LEU A 241 -1.36 46.53 -40.75
C LEU A 241 -0.95 45.58 -39.62
N LYS A 242 -0.14 46.10 -38.69
CA LYS A 242 0.34 45.41 -37.50
C LYS A 242 0.25 46.32 -36.28
N LYS A 243 -0.05 45.76 -35.11
CA LYS A 243 0.07 46.45 -33.81
C LYS A 243 0.71 45.53 -32.76
N ALA A 244 1.31 46.14 -31.73
CA ALA A 244 1.84 45.40 -30.59
C ALA A 244 0.73 44.81 -29.70
N CYS A 245 1.04 43.70 -29.05
CA CYS A 245 0.25 43.04 -28.01
C CYS A 245 1.19 42.33 -27.03
N SER A 246 0.65 41.73 -25.96
CA SER A 246 1.42 40.97 -24.98
C SER A 246 0.59 39.86 -24.35
N SER A 247 1.25 38.77 -23.96
CA SER A 247 0.73 37.71 -23.09
C SER A 247 1.48 37.71 -21.75
N LYS A 248 1.15 36.75 -20.86
CA LYS A 248 1.91 36.43 -19.65
C LYS A 248 3.39 36.13 -19.95
N CYS A 249 3.67 35.54 -21.12
CA CYS A 249 5.00 35.16 -21.60
C CYS A 249 5.72 36.25 -22.42
N GLY A 250 5.22 37.50 -22.44
CA GLY A 250 5.92 38.64 -23.06
C GLY A 250 5.25 39.22 -24.33
N PRO A 251 6.00 39.98 -25.14
CA PRO A 251 5.45 40.77 -26.25
C PRO A 251 5.16 39.94 -27.51
N GLY A 252 4.23 40.44 -28.33
CA GLY A 252 3.90 39.90 -29.65
C GLY A 252 3.29 40.95 -30.57
N GLN A 253 2.80 40.51 -31.73
CA GLN A 253 2.09 41.36 -32.69
C GLN A 253 0.74 40.76 -33.07
N GLN A 254 -0.25 41.61 -33.31
CA GLN A 254 -1.48 41.25 -34.04
C GLN A 254 -1.39 41.82 -35.45
N VAL A 255 -1.76 41.02 -36.45
CA VAL A 255 -1.97 41.44 -37.84
C VAL A 255 -3.46 41.73 -38.04
N CYS A 256 -3.83 42.74 -38.84
CA CYS A 256 -5.23 42.91 -39.24
C CYS A 256 -5.60 42.02 -40.44
N SER A 257 -6.85 41.56 -40.49
CA SER A 257 -7.48 41.03 -41.68
C SER A 257 -9.00 41.20 -41.54
N ALA A 258 -9.66 41.71 -42.59
CA ALA A 258 -11.12 41.88 -42.64
C ALA A 258 -11.69 42.64 -41.42
N GLY A 259 -11.11 43.81 -41.15
CA GLY A 259 -11.47 44.74 -40.06
C GLY A 259 -11.20 44.21 -38.66
N LYS A 260 -10.49 43.09 -38.51
CA LYS A 260 -10.26 42.42 -37.23
C LYS A 260 -8.78 42.16 -37.01
N TRP A 261 -8.33 42.46 -35.80
CA TRP A 261 -7.02 42.06 -35.32
C TRP A 261 -7.03 40.57 -34.98
N GLY A 262 -6.16 39.79 -35.62
CA GLY A 262 -5.99 38.36 -35.36
C GLY A 262 -5.43 38.06 -33.97
N ALA A 263 -5.16 36.78 -33.67
CA ALA A 263 -4.53 36.39 -32.41
C ALA A 263 -3.20 37.12 -32.16
N CYS A 264 -2.85 37.33 -30.90
CA CYS A 264 -1.54 37.87 -30.54
C CYS A 264 -0.45 36.82 -30.84
N SER A 265 0.62 37.20 -31.51
CA SER A 265 1.75 36.31 -31.82
C SER A 265 2.71 36.10 -30.63
N ALA A 266 2.36 36.55 -29.42
CA ALA A 266 3.10 36.23 -28.22
C ALA A 266 2.85 34.75 -27.86
N THR A 267 3.83 34.09 -27.27
CA THR A 267 3.65 32.72 -26.73
C THR A 267 2.48 32.74 -25.74
N ASN A 268 1.49 31.88 -25.92
CA ASN A 268 0.48 31.66 -24.88
C ASN A 268 1.09 30.77 -23.80
N PRO A 269 0.80 31.01 -22.51
CA PRO A 269 1.18 30.07 -21.47
C PRO A 269 0.49 28.72 -21.71
N ILE A 270 1.23 27.64 -21.51
CA ILE A 270 0.75 26.25 -21.64
C ILE A 270 1.13 25.48 -20.37
N ALA A 271 0.46 24.35 -20.10
CA ALA A 271 0.77 23.56 -18.91
C ALA A 271 2.21 23.02 -18.94
N GLU A 272 2.90 23.14 -17.81
CA GLU A 272 4.29 22.73 -17.60
C GLU A 272 4.62 21.35 -18.21
N THR A 273 5.74 21.30 -18.91
CA THR A 273 6.34 20.05 -19.40
C THR A 273 7.77 19.94 -18.88
N CYS A 274 8.13 18.80 -18.27
CA CYS A 274 9.45 18.56 -17.66
C CYS A 274 10.59 18.73 -18.68
N ASN A 275 11.10 19.96 -18.82
CA ASN A 275 11.97 20.41 -19.90
C ASN A 275 12.93 21.56 -19.49
N ASN A 276 12.91 22.01 -18.23
CA ASN A 276 13.68 23.15 -17.70
C ASN A 276 13.31 24.48 -18.38
N LYS A 277 12.02 24.79 -18.40
CA LYS A 277 11.47 26.11 -18.74
C LYS A 277 10.28 26.43 -17.84
N ASP A 278 9.89 27.69 -17.88
CA ASP A 278 8.60 28.22 -17.43
C ASP A 278 7.71 28.24 -18.69
N ASP A 279 6.97 27.14 -18.95
CA ASP A 279 6.02 27.03 -20.08
C ASP A 279 4.67 27.70 -19.73
N ASP A 280 4.31 27.72 -18.44
CA ASP A 280 3.13 28.38 -17.86
C ASP A 280 3.34 29.90 -17.68
N CYS A 281 4.59 30.36 -17.62
CA CYS A 281 5.01 31.75 -17.44
C CYS A 281 4.63 32.35 -16.07
N ASP A 282 4.63 31.56 -14.99
CA ASP A 282 4.32 32.01 -13.61
C ASP A 282 5.54 32.47 -12.80
N GLY A 283 6.74 32.15 -13.27
CA GLY A 283 8.02 32.41 -12.59
C GLY A 283 8.64 31.19 -11.90
N GLN A 284 7.97 30.03 -11.90
CA GLN A 284 8.49 28.73 -11.51
C GLN A 284 8.96 27.93 -12.74
N VAL A 285 9.43 26.70 -12.54
CA VAL A 285 10.07 25.86 -13.58
C VAL A 285 9.85 24.39 -13.24
N ASP A 286 9.15 23.66 -14.12
CA ASP A 286 8.78 22.25 -13.99
C ASP A 286 7.95 21.90 -12.73
N GLU A 287 7.21 22.84 -12.12
CA GLU A 287 6.55 22.63 -10.83
C GLU A 287 5.28 21.77 -10.91
N GLY A 288 4.90 21.16 -9.77
CA GLY A 288 3.78 20.22 -9.68
C GLY A 288 3.97 18.86 -10.39
N LEU A 289 4.89 18.78 -11.35
CA LEU A 289 5.03 17.65 -12.27
C LEU A 289 5.41 16.32 -11.60
N LYS A 290 4.52 15.33 -11.78
CA LYS A 290 4.63 13.97 -11.24
C LYS A 290 4.29 12.95 -12.32
N LYS A 291 4.98 11.82 -12.32
CA LYS A 291 4.63 10.65 -13.15
C LYS A 291 4.81 9.34 -12.38
N ALA A 292 4.01 8.33 -12.72
CA ALA A 292 4.26 6.98 -12.26
C ALA A 292 5.58 6.45 -12.84
N CYS A 293 6.27 5.61 -12.09
CA CYS A 293 7.55 5.02 -12.49
C CYS A 293 7.71 3.61 -11.92
N TYR A 294 8.48 2.79 -12.63
CA TYR A 294 8.85 1.45 -12.19
C TYR A 294 10.13 1.00 -12.91
N SER A 295 10.90 0.08 -12.30
CA SER A 295 12.11 -0.49 -12.89
C SER A 295 12.39 -1.91 -12.35
N GLY A 296 12.20 -2.91 -13.21
CA GLY A 296 12.35 -4.33 -12.88
C GLY A 296 11.24 -5.19 -13.51
N ALA A 297 11.22 -6.48 -13.18
CA ALA A 297 10.07 -7.36 -13.40
C ALA A 297 8.95 -7.05 -12.38
N GLY A 298 7.76 -7.63 -12.54
CA GLY A 298 6.65 -7.50 -11.59
C GLY A 298 5.58 -6.45 -11.90
N CYS A 299 5.87 -5.44 -12.74
CA CYS A 299 4.85 -4.50 -13.23
C CYS A 299 4.95 -4.20 -14.73
N THR A 300 3.83 -4.28 -15.44
CA THR A 300 3.69 -3.95 -16.86
C THR A 300 3.26 -2.49 -17.03
N LYS A 301 3.92 -1.74 -17.92
CA LYS A 301 3.60 -0.33 -18.18
C LYS A 301 2.41 -0.20 -19.14
N ASN A 302 1.34 0.43 -18.67
CA ASN A 302 0.11 0.69 -19.41
C ASN A 302 -0.09 2.22 -19.57
N GLY A 303 0.47 2.78 -20.64
CA GLY A 303 0.47 4.23 -20.89
C GLY A 303 1.28 5.00 -19.84
N ASN A 304 0.61 5.88 -19.10
CA ASN A 304 1.19 6.61 -17.95
C ASN A 304 0.98 5.90 -16.59
N SER A 305 0.41 4.70 -16.59
CA SER A 305 0.20 3.87 -15.39
C SER A 305 0.98 2.54 -15.48
N TYR A 306 0.94 1.77 -14.40
CA TYR A 306 1.55 0.44 -14.32
C TYR A 306 0.56 -0.53 -13.66
N THR A 307 0.48 -1.74 -14.18
CA THR A 307 -0.27 -2.85 -13.58
C THR A 307 0.75 -3.83 -12.99
N CYS A 308 0.74 -3.98 -11.67
CA CYS A 308 1.66 -4.83 -10.94
C CYS A 308 1.02 -6.17 -10.55
N LYS A 309 1.85 -7.17 -10.31
CA LYS A 309 1.49 -8.42 -9.64
C LYS A 309 2.02 -8.43 -8.20
N GLY A 310 1.49 -9.33 -7.38
CA GLY A 310 1.96 -9.59 -6.03
C GLY A 310 2.08 -8.38 -5.14
N ILE A 311 3.19 -8.33 -4.38
CA ILE A 311 3.50 -7.19 -3.51
C ILE A 311 4.05 -5.97 -4.29
N CYS A 312 4.39 -6.12 -5.57
CA CYS A 312 5.07 -5.08 -6.32
C CYS A 312 4.21 -3.84 -6.53
N LYS A 313 4.87 -2.69 -6.54
CA LYS A 313 4.21 -1.40 -6.59
C LYS A 313 5.00 -0.39 -7.41
N ALA A 314 4.32 0.27 -8.34
CA ALA A 314 4.85 1.42 -9.04
C ALA A 314 5.00 2.62 -8.10
N GLY A 315 6.14 3.28 -8.20
CA GLY A 315 6.43 4.50 -7.45
C GLY A 315 5.98 5.75 -8.20
N THR A 316 6.27 6.91 -7.61
CA THR A 316 6.13 8.22 -8.25
C THR A 316 7.49 8.90 -8.37
N SER A 317 7.74 9.54 -9.50
CA SER A 317 8.89 10.41 -9.75
C SER A 317 8.39 11.84 -9.96
N THR A 318 9.06 12.80 -9.35
CA THR A 318 8.84 14.25 -9.52
C THR A 318 9.84 14.81 -10.52
N CYS A 319 9.44 15.79 -11.33
CA CYS A 319 10.41 16.58 -12.10
C CYS A 319 11.06 17.64 -11.20
N SER A 320 12.28 18.04 -11.54
CA SER A 320 12.84 19.35 -11.22
C SER A 320 13.94 19.66 -12.24
N LYS A 321 13.94 20.86 -12.83
CA LYS A 321 14.98 21.33 -13.76
C LYS A 321 15.19 20.40 -14.96
N GLY A 322 14.08 20.03 -15.60
CA GLY A 322 14.01 19.12 -16.75
C GLY A 322 14.41 17.68 -16.47
N GLN A 323 14.67 17.31 -15.20
CA GLN A 323 15.09 15.97 -14.81
C GLN A 323 14.08 15.31 -13.89
N TRP A 324 13.78 14.05 -14.18
CA TRP A 324 12.91 13.22 -13.35
C TRP A 324 13.74 12.56 -12.24
N GLY A 325 13.41 12.85 -10.99
CA GLY A 325 14.08 12.31 -9.82
C GLY A 325 13.88 10.80 -9.63
N ALA A 326 14.56 10.24 -8.63
CA ALA A 326 14.46 8.83 -8.26
C ALA A 326 13.00 8.37 -8.05
N CYS A 327 12.72 7.12 -8.37
CA CYS A 327 11.36 6.57 -8.27
C CYS A 327 11.01 6.25 -6.80
N GLN A 328 10.24 7.11 -6.16
CA GLN A 328 9.91 6.99 -4.73
C GLN A 328 8.69 6.09 -4.49
N GLY A 329 8.73 5.30 -3.42
CA GLY A 329 7.62 4.44 -3.00
C GLY A 329 7.37 3.21 -3.89
N THR A 330 8.35 2.80 -4.71
CA THR A 330 8.28 1.56 -5.49
C THR A 330 8.65 0.34 -4.65
N VAL A 331 7.88 -0.74 -4.78
CA VAL A 331 8.20 -2.09 -4.25
C VAL A 331 8.57 -2.97 -5.43
N LYS A 332 9.74 -3.58 -5.37
CA LYS A 332 10.35 -4.42 -6.42
C LYS A 332 10.27 -5.91 -6.04
N PRO A 333 10.50 -6.83 -7.00
CA PRO A 333 10.66 -8.26 -6.73
C PRO A 333 11.64 -8.51 -5.58
N GLY A 334 11.19 -9.30 -4.61
CA GLY A 334 12.03 -9.89 -3.58
C GLY A 334 12.58 -11.25 -4.02
N THR A 335 12.90 -12.08 -3.02
CA THR A 335 13.06 -13.52 -3.18
C THR A 335 11.84 -14.16 -2.54
N GLU A 336 11.22 -15.13 -3.21
CA GLU A 336 9.99 -15.77 -2.74
C GLU A 336 10.19 -16.39 -1.34
N THR A 337 9.29 -16.07 -0.41
CA THR A 337 9.34 -16.52 0.98
C THR A 337 7.98 -17.11 1.36
N CYS A 338 7.96 -18.28 2.02
CA CYS A 338 6.71 -18.99 2.36
C CYS A 338 5.86 -18.18 3.35
N ASN A 339 5.01 -17.31 2.82
CA ASN A 339 4.29 -16.26 3.55
C ASN A 339 2.90 -15.93 2.98
N GLY A 340 2.50 -16.56 1.87
CA GLY A 340 1.19 -16.38 1.24
C GLY A 340 1.11 -15.17 0.33
N LYS A 341 2.25 -14.74 -0.23
CA LYS A 341 2.34 -13.62 -1.17
C LYS A 341 3.40 -13.89 -2.24
N ASP A 342 3.03 -13.55 -3.47
CA ASP A 342 3.88 -13.32 -4.65
C ASP A 342 4.90 -12.19 -4.33
N ASP A 343 6.05 -12.54 -3.74
CA ASP A 343 7.11 -11.62 -3.34
C ASP A 343 8.02 -11.26 -4.53
N ASP A 344 8.30 -12.22 -5.43
CA ASP A 344 9.05 -11.99 -6.67
C ASP A 344 8.20 -11.30 -7.77
N CYS A 345 6.88 -11.27 -7.58
CA CYS A 345 5.90 -10.63 -8.46
C CYS A 345 5.77 -11.28 -9.85
N ASN A 346 6.12 -12.56 -10.02
CA ASN A 346 5.89 -13.31 -11.25
C ASN A 346 4.41 -13.65 -11.47
N GLY A 347 3.58 -13.64 -10.41
CA GLY A 347 2.15 -13.92 -10.46
C GLY A 347 1.73 -15.31 -10.00
N SER A 348 2.66 -16.06 -9.42
CA SER A 348 2.43 -17.28 -8.65
C SER A 348 2.55 -16.92 -7.15
N VAL A 349 2.34 -17.86 -6.22
CA VAL A 349 2.38 -17.57 -4.77
C VAL A 349 3.08 -18.74 -4.07
N ASP A 350 4.17 -18.43 -3.36
CA ASP A 350 5.04 -19.36 -2.63
C ASP A 350 5.66 -20.49 -3.51
N GLU A 351 5.80 -20.32 -4.82
CA GLU A 351 6.18 -21.42 -5.71
C GLU A 351 7.65 -21.87 -5.59
N GLY A 352 7.90 -23.15 -5.87
CA GLY A 352 9.23 -23.75 -5.81
C GLY A 352 9.82 -23.93 -4.41
N LEU A 353 9.20 -23.35 -3.38
CA LEU A 353 9.69 -23.36 -2.01
C LEU A 353 9.56 -24.73 -1.34
N ARG A 354 10.69 -25.24 -0.84
CA ARG A 354 10.83 -26.51 -0.11
C ARG A 354 11.55 -26.29 1.21
N LYS A 355 11.29 -27.14 2.18
CA LYS A 355 11.93 -27.11 3.50
C LYS A 355 12.06 -28.53 4.05
N ASP A 356 13.23 -28.85 4.61
CA ASP A 356 13.46 -30.08 5.36
C ASP A 356 12.37 -30.33 6.42
N CYS A 357 11.78 -31.52 6.37
CA CYS A 357 10.88 -32.04 7.39
C CYS A 357 11.37 -33.42 7.86
N SER A 358 10.85 -33.89 8.99
CA SER A 358 11.15 -35.24 9.50
C SER A 358 10.01 -35.77 10.36
N ASN A 359 9.75 -37.06 10.25
CA ASN A 359 8.88 -37.84 11.13
C ASN A 359 9.68 -39.01 11.74
N GLN A 360 9.00 -39.93 12.41
CA GLN A 360 9.64 -41.10 13.04
C GLN A 360 10.33 -42.02 12.02
N CYS A 361 9.82 -42.08 10.78
CA CYS A 361 10.35 -42.91 9.70
C CYS A 361 11.53 -42.28 8.93
N GLY A 362 11.93 -41.04 9.27
CA GLY A 362 13.08 -40.36 8.67
C GLY A 362 12.78 -38.95 8.16
N LYS A 363 13.48 -38.57 7.09
CA LYS A 363 13.44 -37.21 6.51
C LYS A 363 12.60 -37.13 5.25
N GLY A 364 12.10 -35.94 4.97
CA GLY A 364 11.48 -35.54 3.70
C GLY A 364 11.56 -34.03 3.50
N GLU A 365 10.74 -33.53 2.59
CA GLU A 365 10.51 -32.10 2.35
C GLU A 365 9.03 -31.77 2.54
N ASP A 366 8.74 -30.67 3.25
CA ASP A 366 7.47 -29.95 3.10
C ASP A 366 7.51 -29.09 1.84
N LEU A 367 6.35 -28.97 1.18
CA LEU A 367 6.09 -28.00 0.11
C LEU A 367 5.36 -26.78 0.72
N CYS A 368 5.76 -25.56 0.38
CA CYS A 368 4.94 -24.40 0.74
C CYS A 368 3.71 -24.32 -0.17
N THR A 369 2.55 -23.96 0.39
CA THR A 369 1.34 -23.63 -0.37
C THR A 369 0.50 -22.62 0.42
N ASN A 370 0.35 -21.41 -0.09
CA ASN A 370 -0.41 -20.30 0.53
C ASN A 370 0.04 -19.99 1.97
N GLY A 371 1.35 -19.75 2.16
CA GLY A 371 1.97 -19.36 3.41
C GLY A 371 2.06 -20.47 4.46
N LYS A 372 1.89 -21.73 4.06
CA LYS A 372 1.96 -22.89 4.95
C LYS A 372 2.84 -23.98 4.36
N TRP A 373 3.76 -24.47 5.18
CA TRP A 373 4.48 -25.72 4.94
C TRP A 373 3.51 -26.89 5.11
N THR A 374 3.40 -27.74 4.10
CA THR A 374 2.45 -28.85 4.06
C THR A 374 3.02 -30.05 3.29
N GLY A 375 2.48 -31.24 3.59
CA GLY A 375 2.69 -32.41 2.75
C GLY A 375 4.07 -33.06 2.87
N CYS A 376 4.77 -32.88 4.00
CA CYS A 376 6.02 -33.58 4.35
C CYS A 376 6.07 -35.00 3.78
N ASN A 377 6.88 -35.19 2.74
CA ASN A 377 6.93 -36.43 1.96
C ASN A 377 7.82 -37.53 2.60
N ALA A 378 8.16 -37.38 3.88
CA ALA A 378 8.87 -38.40 4.64
C ALA A 378 8.10 -39.73 4.62
N PRO A 379 8.77 -40.90 4.69
CA PRO A 379 8.09 -42.19 4.64
C PRO A 379 6.98 -42.26 5.69
N GLN A 380 5.83 -42.81 5.33
CA GLN A 380 4.72 -42.96 6.28
C GLN A 380 4.83 -44.29 7.00
N PRO A 381 4.45 -44.37 8.29
CA PRO A 381 4.43 -45.63 9.01
C PRO A 381 3.43 -46.59 8.37
N THR A 382 3.86 -47.84 8.18
CA THR A 382 3.12 -48.91 7.52
C THR A 382 3.14 -50.18 8.38
N ALA A 383 2.10 -51.00 8.31
CA ALA A 383 1.99 -52.17 9.19
C ALA A 383 3.19 -53.11 9.07
N GLU A 384 3.74 -53.48 10.23
CA GLU A 384 4.97 -54.25 10.33
C GLU A 384 4.99 -55.54 9.50
N THR A 385 6.11 -55.75 8.82
CA THR A 385 6.33 -56.83 7.86
C THR A 385 7.65 -57.50 8.19
N CYS A 386 7.65 -58.84 8.24
CA CYS A 386 8.80 -59.66 8.63
C CYS A 386 9.94 -59.58 7.59
N ASP A 387 10.69 -58.48 7.60
CA ASP A 387 11.77 -58.17 6.67
C ASP A 387 12.98 -57.44 7.31
N GLY A 388 12.98 -57.27 8.63
CA GLY A 388 14.12 -56.77 9.39
C GLY A 388 14.24 -55.25 9.42
N LYS A 389 13.12 -54.53 9.23
CA LYS A 389 13.02 -53.08 9.36
C LYS A 389 11.95 -52.69 10.39
N ASP A 390 12.10 -51.48 10.91
CA ASP A 390 11.06 -50.71 11.58
C ASP A 390 10.27 -50.00 10.46
N ASN A 391 9.17 -50.61 10.05
CA ASN A 391 8.27 -50.21 8.96
C ASN A 391 7.08 -49.36 9.47
N ASP A 392 6.67 -49.52 10.73
CA ASP A 392 5.66 -48.69 11.40
C ASP A 392 6.25 -47.55 12.25
N CYS A 393 7.59 -47.53 12.38
CA CYS A 393 8.40 -46.46 12.94
C CYS A 393 8.18 -46.26 14.46
N ASN A 394 7.79 -47.31 15.18
CA ASN A 394 7.63 -47.27 16.65
C ASN A 394 8.94 -47.40 17.44
N GLY A 395 10.05 -47.76 16.79
CA GLY A 395 11.36 -47.98 17.41
C GLY A 395 11.67 -49.44 17.73
N GLN A 396 10.83 -50.38 17.30
CA GLN A 396 11.04 -51.82 17.37
C GLN A 396 11.14 -52.40 15.95
N ILE A 397 11.71 -53.60 15.80
CA ILE A 397 11.95 -54.24 14.50
C ILE A 397 11.23 -55.59 14.47
N ASP A 398 10.30 -55.74 13.52
CA ASP A 398 9.39 -56.89 13.39
C ASP A 398 8.62 -57.24 14.70
N ASP A 399 7.97 -56.26 15.36
CA ASP A 399 7.13 -56.54 16.54
C ASP A 399 5.67 -56.90 16.19
N GLY A 400 5.16 -57.95 16.83
CA GLY A 400 3.77 -58.42 16.70
C GLY A 400 3.50 -59.46 15.59
N GLN A 401 4.45 -59.80 14.71
CA GLN A 401 4.19 -60.72 13.59
C GLN A 401 4.21 -62.18 14.06
N GLU A 402 3.02 -62.78 14.07
CA GLU A 402 2.82 -64.22 14.23
C GLU A 402 2.32 -64.84 12.92
N GLN A 403 2.90 -65.97 12.50
CA GLN A 403 2.36 -66.78 11.40
C GLN A 403 2.11 -68.21 11.86
N ASN A 404 0.94 -68.74 11.50
CA ASN A 404 0.55 -70.12 11.79
C ASN A 404 1.49 -71.12 11.10
N CYS A 405 1.83 -72.20 11.80
CA CYS A 405 2.67 -73.29 11.32
C CYS A 405 2.18 -74.64 11.89
N ARG A 406 2.75 -75.75 11.42
CA ARG A 406 2.44 -77.10 11.92
C ARG A 406 3.71 -77.94 12.07
N SER A 407 3.75 -78.77 13.12
CA SER A 407 4.64 -79.93 13.23
C SER A 407 3.82 -81.21 13.01
N LYS A 408 4.42 -82.39 13.22
CA LYS A 408 3.65 -83.65 13.31
C LYS A 408 2.64 -83.62 14.47
N CYS A 409 3.03 -83.02 15.59
CA CYS A 409 2.27 -82.97 16.84
C CYS A 409 1.21 -81.85 16.88
N GLY A 410 0.78 -81.33 15.72
CA GLY A 410 -0.30 -80.35 15.62
C GLY A 410 0.14 -78.97 15.12
N SER A 411 -0.65 -77.95 15.48
CA SER A 411 -0.46 -76.57 15.02
C SER A 411 0.24 -75.71 16.07
N GLY A 412 0.99 -74.72 15.61
CA GLY A 412 1.67 -73.75 16.45
C GLY A 412 1.86 -72.43 15.71
N LYS A 413 2.67 -71.54 16.28
CA LYS A 413 3.03 -70.26 15.66
C LYS A 413 4.53 -70.16 15.49
N LYS A 414 4.98 -69.43 14.47
CA LYS A 414 6.34 -68.90 14.38
C LYS A 414 6.26 -67.39 14.52
N LEU A 415 7.19 -66.81 15.28
CA LEU A 415 7.31 -65.36 15.48
C LEU A 415 8.27 -64.81 14.44
N CYS A 416 8.12 -63.56 14.01
CA CYS A 416 9.25 -62.87 13.38
C CYS A 416 10.22 -62.34 14.45
N ARG A 417 11.52 -62.31 14.13
CA ARG A 417 12.56 -61.54 14.82
C ARG A 417 13.67 -61.19 13.81
N PHE A 418 13.97 -59.90 13.63
CA PHE A 418 15.07 -59.42 12.78
C PHE A 418 15.03 -59.97 11.34
N GLY A 419 13.87 -59.88 10.69
CA GLY A 419 13.61 -60.35 9.33
C GLY A 419 13.62 -61.87 9.15
N GLN A 420 13.69 -62.63 10.24
CA GLN A 420 13.67 -64.09 10.22
C GLN A 420 12.53 -64.65 11.05
N TRP A 421 11.82 -65.61 10.47
CA TRP A 421 10.84 -66.40 11.20
C TRP A 421 11.53 -67.43 12.11
N THR A 422 11.11 -67.50 13.37
CA THR A 422 11.58 -68.54 14.30
C THR A 422 11.22 -69.95 13.81
N ALA A 423 11.83 -70.96 14.43
CA ALA A 423 11.30 -72.32 14.40
C ALA A 423 9.81 -72.33 14.83
N CYS A 424 9.05 -73.30 14.33
CA CYS A 424 7.63 -73.44 14.64
C CYS A 424 7.43 -73.84 16.10
N LEU A 425 6.79 -72.97 16.89
CA LEU A 425 6.37 -73.22 18.27
C LEU A 425 5.07 -74.07 18.28
N ALA A 426 5.13 -75.21 17.59
CA ALA A 426 4.20 -76.32 17.75
C ALA A 426 4.83 -77.35 18.71
N PRO A 427 4.04 -78.25 19.32
CA PRO A 427 4.58 -79.30 20.17
C PRO A 427 5.64 -80.13 19.42
N GLN A 428 6.64 -80.57 20.17
CA GLN A 428 7.70 -81.46 19.70
C GLN A 428 7.46 -82.86 20.26
N PRO A 429 7.77 -83.94 19.51
CA PRO A 429 7.69 -85.32 20.01
C PRO A 429 8.27 -85.47 21.41
N GLN A 430 7.46 -85.95 22.35
CA GLN A 430 7.88 -86.35 23.69
C GLN A 430 7.73 -87.87 23.82
N PRO A 431 8.60 -88.59 24.56
CA PRO A 431 8.42 -90.03 24.77
C PRO A 431 7.05 -90.36 25.37
N GLU A 432 6.48 -91.48 24.95
CA GLU A 432 5.14 -91.92 25.36
C GLU A 432 4.96 -92.00 26.89
N VAL A 433 3.85 -91.42 27.35
CA VAL A 433 3.38 -91.44 28.74
C VAL A 433 1.96 -92.01 28.73
N CYS A 434 1.64 -92.86 29.69
CA CYS A 434 0.37 -93.57 29.74
C CYS A 434 -0.80 -92.64 30.13
N ASP A 435 -1.26 -91.83 29.18
CA ASP A 435 -2.28 -90.81 29.38
C ASP A 435 -3.29 -90.69 28.22
N GLY A 436 -3.24 -91.62 27.27
CA GLY A 436 -4.25 -91.80 26.22
C GLY A 436 -4.08 -90.82 25.06
N LYS A 437 -2.85 -90.34 24.84
CA LYS A 437 -2.48 -89.47 23.72
C LYS A 437 -1.35 -90.10 22.90
N ASP A 438 -1.18 -89.57 21.71
CA ASP A 438 -0.03 -89.77 20.83
C ASP A 438 0.92 -88.59 21.13
N ASN A 439 1.91 -88.83 22.01
CA ASN A 439 2.80 -87.82 22.57
C ASN A 439 4.13 -87.73 21.79
N ASP A 440 4.59 -88.82 21.18
CA ASP A 440 5.73 -88.84 20.25
C ASP A 440 5.35 -88.55 18.79
N CYS A 441 4.04 -88.59 18.49
CA CYS A 441 3.45 -88.18 17.23
C CYS A 441 3.80 -89.11 16.06
N ASP A 442 4.00 -90.41 16.33
CA ASP A 442 4.13 -91.47 15.32
C ASP A 442 2.79 -91.93 14.73
N GLY A 443 1.67 -91.65 15.42
CA GLY A 443 0.32 -92.06 15.04
C GLY A 443 -0.28 -93.19 15.90
N GLN A 444 0.40 -93.63 16.96
CA GLN A 444 -0.04 -94.68 17.87
C GLN A 444 -0.07 -94.20 19.33
N ILE A 445 -1.22 -94.33 19.98
CA ILE A 445 -1.42 -93.91 21.37
C ILE A 445 -0.77 -94.89 22.36
N ASP A 446 -0.09 -94.38 23.38
CA ASP A 446 0.52 -95.11 24.50
C ASP A 446 1.56 -96.20 24.07
N ASN A 447 2.07 -96.21 22.83
CA ASN A 447 2.71 -97.40 22.23
C ASN A 447 4.02 -97.89 22.89
N GLN A 448 4.72 -96.99 23.61
CA GLN A 448 5.92 -97.27 24.40
C GLN A 448 5.79 -96.75 25.85
N ALA A 449 4.56 -96.48 26.29
CA ALA A 449 4.27 -95.82 27.55
C ALA A 449 4.71 -96.64 28.78
N SER A 450 5.67 -96.10 29.53
CA SER A 450 6.18 -96.74 30.76
C SER A 450 5.34 -96.37 31.98
N CYS A 451 4.86 -97.38 32.71
CA CYS A 451 4.15 -97.23 33.98
C CYS A 451 5.04 -97.53 35.20
N PRO A 452 4.87 -96.85 36.34
CA PRO A 452 5.67 -97.12 37.53
C PRO A 452 5.40 -98.50 38.15
N GLY A 453 6.44 -99.29 38.43
CA GLY A 453 6.32 -100.58 39.11
C GLY A 453 5.85 -101.72 38.19
N THR A 454 4.93 -102.56 38.68
CA THR A 454 4.36 -103.70 37.93
C THR A 454 3.00 -103.36 37.28
N PHE A 455 2.77 -102.08 36.99
CA PHE A 455 1.54 -101.60 36.37
C PHE A 455 1.73 -101.62 34.85
N VAL A 456 0.66 -101.93 34.11
CA VAL A 456 0.68 -101.94 32.64
C VAL A 456 -0.14 -100.75 32.14
N CYS A 457 0.30 -100.14 31.04
CA CYS A 457 -0.51 -99.12 30.40
C CYS A 457 -1.67 -99.76 29.63
N GLN A 458 -2.90 -99.33 29.92
CA GLN A 458 -4.06 -99.65 29.09
C GLN A 458 -5.03 -98.47 29.05
N SER A 459 -5.38 -98.02 27.85
CA SER A 459 -6.37 -96.96 27.62
C SER A 459 -6.07 -95.67 28.40
N GLY A 460 -4.83 -95.17 28.35
CA GLY A 460 -4.39 -93.98 29.06
C GLY A 460 -4.39 -94.09 30.59
N LYS A 461 -4.27 -95.31 31.15
CA LYS A 461 -4.18 -95.55 32.59
C LYS A 461 -3.17 -96.63 32.93
N CYS A 462 -2.29 -96.34 33.89
CA CYS A 462 -1.47 -97.35 34.53
C CYS A 462 -2.32 -98.17 35.51
N LEU A 463 -2.71 -99.39 35.12
CA LEU A 463 -3.51 -100.29 35.95
C LEU A 463 -2.64 -101.42 36.53
N PRO A 464 -2.85 -101.82 37.79
CA PRO A 464 -2.19 -103.01 38.32
C PRO A 464 -2.89 -104.26 37.79
N ALA A 465 -2.10 -105.25 37.39
CA ALA A 465 -2.62 -106.56 36.98
C ALA A 465 -3.28 -107.29 38.18
N CYS A 466 -4.36 -108.04 37.91
CA CYS A 466 -5.04 -108.82 38.95
C CYS A 466 -4.16 -109.97 39.44
N ASN A 467 -4.14 -110.21 40.75
CA ASN A 467 -3.45 -111.36 41.32
C ASN A 467 -4.47 -112.51 41.48
N ASN A 468 -4.38 -113.54 40.64
CA ASN A 468 -5.34 -114.66 40.58
C ASN A 468 -6.83 -114.24 40.50
N GLY A 469 -7.12 -113.09 39.88
CA GLY A 469 -8.48 -112.54 39.74
C GLY A 469 -8.93 -111.64 40.90
N GLU A 470 -8.13 -111.49 41.96
CA GLU A 470 -8.42 -110.58 43.08
C GLU A 470 -7.62 -109.26 42.99
N CYS A 471 -8.17 -108.23 43.64
CA CYS A 471 -7.68 -106.86 43.66
C CYS A 471 -7.80 -106.25 45.07
N ALA A 472 -7.07 -105.16 45.34
CA ALA A 472 -7.17 -104.45 46.62
C ALA A 472 -8.59 -103.90 46.88
N LYS A 473 -8.99 -103.82 48.16
CA LYS A 473 -10.33 -103.38 48.58
C LYS A 473 -10.71 -102.03 47.94
N GLY A 474 -11.80 -102.02 47.18
CA GLY A 474 -12.30 -100.87 46.41
C GLY A 474 -12.18 -101.06 44.89
N LEU A 475 -11.36 -102.01 44.43
CA LEU A 475 -11.15 -102.32 43.01
C LEU A 475 -11.74 -103.70 42.66
N LYS A 476 -12.13 -103.89 41.40
CA LYS A 476 -12.59 -105.15 40.81
C LYS A 476 -11.62 -105.58 39.70
N CYS A 477 -11.43 -106.89 39.54
CA CYS A 477 -10.71 -107.40 38.37
C CYS A 477 -11.61 -107.33 37.12
N VAL A 478 -11.12 -106.65 36.08
CA VAL A 478 -11.75 -106.51 34.76
C VAL A 478 -10.67 -106.78 33.71
N ASN A 479 -10.90 -107.75 32.81
CA ASN A 479 -9.99 -108.09 31.71
C ASN A 479 -8.51 -108.37 32.10
N GLY A 480 -8.24 -108.73 33.36
CA GLY A 480 -6.88 -108.95 33.88
C GLY A 480 -6.26 -107.78 34.66
N PHE A 481 -6.98 -106.66 34.81
CA PHE A 481 -6.52 -105.44 35.49
C PHE A 481 -7.52 -104.96 36.56
N CYS A 482 -7.04 -104.23 37.55
CA CYS A 482 -7.88 -103.77 38.67
C CYS A 482 -8.49 -102.38 38.41
N GLU A 483 -9.80 -102.34 38.19
CA GLU A 483 -10.59 -101.13 37.94
C GLU A 483 -11.50 -100.77 39.13
N GLY A 484 -11.60 -99.48 39.48
CA GLY A 484 -12.47 -98.98 40.55
C GLY A 484 -12.00 -97.65 41.13
N ASP A 485 -12.69 -97.17 42.18
CA ASP A 485 -12.31 -95.95 42.91
C ASP A 485 -11.87 -96.29 44.34
N ALA A 486 -10.57 -96.09 44.61
CA ALA A 486 -9.97 -96.30 45.92
C ALA A 486 -10.20 -95.15 46.92
N CYS A 487 -10.81 -94.03 46.51
CA CYS A 487 -11.11 -92.87 47.35
C CYS A 487 -12.55 -92.82 47.88
N ALA A 488 -13.44 -93.72 47.42
CA ALA A 488 -14.89 -93.69 47.70
C ALA A 488 -15.31 -93.77 49.19
N THR A 489 -14.37 -94.01 50.12
CA THR A 489 -14.60 -94.06 51.57
C THR A 489 -13.68 -93.16 52.39
N VAL A 490 -12.92 -92.25 51.74
CA VAL A 490 -11.84 -91.46 52.36
C VAL A 490 -12.21 -89.99 52.48
N ASN A 491 -12.61 -89.56 53.69
CA ASN A 491 -12.85 -88.15 54.00
C ASN A 491 -11.54 -87.41 54.30
N CYS A 492 -11.23 -86.39 53.51
CA CYS A 492 -10.06 -85.53 53.71
C CYS A 492 -10.39 -84.25 54.51
N PRO A 493 -9.45 -83.74 55.34
CA PRO A 493 -9.58 -82.43 55.96
C PRO A 493 -9.67 -81.29 54.93
N ALA A 494 -10.22 -80.14 55.37
CA ALA A 494 -10.29 -78.94 54.53
C ALA A 494 -8.93 -78.57 53.94
N GLY A 495 -8.90 -78.31 52.63
CA GLY A 495 -7.66 -78.02 51.91
C GLY A 495 -6.84 -79.24 51.48
N LYS A 496 -7.37 -80.47 51.57
CA LYS A 496 -6.76 -81.69 50.98
C LYS A 496 -7.73 -82.47 50.09
N SER A 497 -7.19 -83.17 49.08
CA SER A 497 -7.91 -83.99 48.11
C SER A 497 -7.45 -85.46 48.18
N CYS A 498 -8.35 -86.41 47.92
CA CYS A 498 -7.98 -87.83 47.90
C CYS A 498 -7.41 -88.25 46.54
N VAL A 499 -6.30 -88.97 46.55
CA VAL A 499 -5.76 -89.72 45.41
C VAL A 499 -5.33 -91.11 45.90
N ALA A 500 -5.73 -92.17 45.20
CA ALA A 500 -5.39 -93.57 45.52
C ALA A 500 -5.61 -93.96 46.99
N GLY A 501 -6.71 -93.49 47.60
CA GLY A 501 -7.07 -93.78 48.99
C GLY A 501 -6.30 -93.00 50.06
N ARG A 502 -5.56 -91.94 49.68
CA ARG A 502 -4.81 -91.06 50.61
C ARG A 502 -5.05 -89.58 50.33
N CYS A 503 -5.05 -88.77 51.39
CA CYS A 503 -5.31 -87.33 51.32
C CYS A 503 -4.02 -86.52 51.16
N PHE A 504 -3.93 -85.75 50.08
CA PHE A 504 -2.80 -84.87 49.74
C PHE A 504 -3.23 -83.41 49.70
N SER A 505 -2.33 -82.49 50.04
CA SER A 505 -2.46 -81.07 49.74
C SER A 505 -2.44 -80.87 48.22
N PRO A 506 -3.20 -79.91 47.65
CA PRO A 506 -3.12 -79.56 46.24
C PRO A 506 -1.69 -79.33 45.73
N CYS A 507 -0.79 -78.81 46.59
CA CYS A 507 0.62 -78.58 46.25
C CYS A 507 1.59 -79.73 46.60
N GLU A 508 1.13 -80.83 47.23
CA GLU A 508 1.96 -82.03 47.47
C GLU A 508 2.08 -82.92 46.21
N LEU A 509 1.15 -82.79 45.25
CA LEU A 509 1.10 -83.59 44.02
C LEU A 509 1.49 -82.81 42.74
N ILE A 510 1.60 -81.48 42.82
CA ILE A 510 1.94 -80.62 41.68
C ILE A 510 3.41 -80.22 41.76
N LYS A 511 4.21 -80.74 40.83
CA LYS A 511 5.54 -80.17 40.53
C LYS A 511 5.36 -79.03 39.55
N CYS A 512 5.57 -77.80 40.02
CA CYS A 512 5.67 -76.64 39.14
C CYS A 512 7.05 -76.58 38.48
N ASP A 513 7.12 -75.97 37.29
CA ASP A 513 8.38 -75.69 36.60
C ASP A 513 9.27 -74.72 37.38
N LYS A 514 10.55 -74.66 36.96
CA LYS A 514 11.66 -73.95 37.63
C LYS A 514 11.36 -72.51 38.05
N ASP A 515 10.50 -71.82 37.30
CA ASP A 515 10.18 -70.39 37.49
C ASP A 515 8.79 -70.16 38.12
N TYR A 516 8.17 -71.23 38.64
CA TYR A 516 6.82 -71.23 39.19
C TYR A 516 6.80 -71.80 40.61
N THR A 517 5.75 -71.49 41.37
CA THR A 517 5.53 -72.06 42.72
C THR A 517 4.05 -72.35 42.89
N CYS A 518 3.72 -73.43 43.61
CA CYS A 518 2.33 -73.77 43.86
C CYS A 518 1.77 -72.90 45.00
N ASP A 519 0.84 -72.01 44.66
CA ASP A 519 -0.06 -71.37 45.61
C ASP A 519 -1.47 -71.93 45.40
N SER A 520 -2.13 -72.34 46.49
CA SER A 520 -3.55 -72.71 46.50
C SER A 520 -3.96 -73.73 45.42
N GLY A 521 -3.05 -74.63 45.04
CA GLY A 521 -3.25 -75.66 44.01
C GLY A 521 -3.00 -75.22 42.57
N LYS A 522 -2.38 -74.06 42.34
CA LYS A 522 -1.99 -73.55 41.01
C LYS A 522 -0.53 -73.12 40.99
N CYS A 523 0.17 -73.43 39.90
CA CYS A 523 1.49 -72.88 39.64
C CYS A 523 1.39 -71.41 39.26
N VAL A 524 1.76 -70.50 40.16
CA VAL A 524 1.91 -69.07 39.90
C VAL A 524 3.35 -68.75 39.50
N LYS A 525 3.55 -67.86 38.54
CA LYS A 525 4.88 -67.48 38.05
C LYS A 525 5.57 -66.60 39.11
N GLN A 526 6.84 -66.88 39.39
CA GLN A 526 7.64 -66.11 40.33
C GLN A 526 8.20 -64.86 39.65
N ASP A 527 7.41 -63.78 39.65
CA ASP A 527 7.80 -62.45 39.16
C ASP A 527 8.39 -61.56 40.29
N CYS A 528 8.99 -60.43 39.92
CA CYS A 528 9.67 -59.57 40.87
C CYS A 528 8.77 -58.86 41.90
N TYR A 529 7.45 -58.78 41.67
CA TYR A 529 6.53 -58.19 42.65
C TYR A 529 6.38 -59.06 43.91
N ILE A 530 6.62 -60.37 43.76
CA ILE A 530 6.51 -61.36 44.83
C ILE A 530 7.86 -61.57 45.54
N LYS A 531 8.96 -61.62 44.78
CA LYS A 531 10.32 -61.90 45.31
C LYS A 531 11.15 -60.68 45.67
N GLY A 532 10.81 -59.50 45.17
CA GLY A 532 11.74 -58.37 45.10
C GLY A 532 12.85 -58.61 44.05
N CYS A 533 13.79 -57.66 43.97
CA CYS A 533 14.92 -57.72 43.04
C CYS A 533 16.27 -57.70 43.77
N PRO A 534 17.35 -58.17 43.13
CA PRO A 534 18.73 -58.00 43.58
C PRO A 534 19.11 -56.54 43.86
N ASN A 535 20.14 -56.33 44.70
CA ASN A 535 20.63 -54.98 45.01
C ASN A 535 21.08 -54.23 43.75
N GLY A 536 20.44 -53.09 43.46
CA GLY A 536 20.70 -52.29 42.25
C GLY A 536 19.79 -52.62 41.06
N GLU A 537 18.80 -53.51 41.24
CA GLU A 537 17.74 -53.76 40.26
C GLU A 537 16.37 -53.34 40.82
N ILE A 538 15.54 -52.73 39.98
CA ILE A 538 14.13 -52.39 40.26
C ILE A 538 13.19 -53.40 39.60
N CYS A 539 11.95 -53.46 40.08
CA CYS A 539 10.92 -54.32 39.51
C CYS A 539 10.08 -53.54 38.49
N GLU A 540 10.17 -53.88 37.21
CA GLU A 540 9.39 -53.28 36.12
C GLU A 540 8.63 -54.38 35.38
N TYR A 541 7.30 -54.27 35.30
CA TYR A 541 6.41 -55.22 34.60
C TYR A 541 6.57 -56.71 35.00
N GLY A 542 7.14 -57.01 36.17
CA GLY A 542 7.40 -58.36 36.66
C GLY A 542 8.80 -58.92 36.35
N VAL A 543 9.66 -58.13 35.71
CA VAL A 543 11.07 -58.43 35.45
C VAL A 543 11.95 -57.51 36.30
N CYS A 544 13.07 -58.03 36.83
CA CYS A 544 14.08 -57.17 37.44
C CYS A 544 14.93 -56.51 36.36
N THR A 545 15.01 -55.18 36.38
CA THR A 545 15.80 -54.36 35.46
C THR A 545 16.85 -53.59 36.27
N ALA A 546 18.05 -53.42 35.72
CA ALA A 546 19.10 -52.65 36.39
C ALA A 546 18.64 -51.20 36.56
N ASP A 547 18.61 -50.71 37.80
CA ASP A 547 18.04 -49.41 38.16
C ASP A 547 18.76 -48.26 37.42
N PRO A 548 18.10 -47.58 36.47
CA PRO A 548 18.70 -46.47 35.73
C PRO A 548 19.09 -45.28 36.63
N CYS A 549 18.54 -45.23 37.84
CA CYS A 549 18.67 -44.16 38.82
C CYS A 549 19.63 -44.46 39.98
N ALA A 550 20.16 -45.69 40.12
CA ALA A 550 20.96 -46.14 41.27
C ALA A 550 22.20 -45.30 41.61
N ASN A 551 22.67 -44.48 40.68
CA ASN A 551 23.82 -43.57 40.86
C ASN A 551 23.52 -42.14 40.35
N LYS A 552 22.25 -41.72 40.33
CA LYS A 552 21.80 -40.44 39.74
C LYS A 552 21.44 -39.41 40.81
N ASN A 553 22.43 -38.65 41.25
CA ASN A 553 22.22 -37.48 42.13
C ASN A 553 21.65 -36.31 41.31
N CYS A 554 20.35 -36.06 41.43
CA CYS A 554 19.68 -34.94 40.76
C CYS A 554 19.77 -33.62 41.55
N PRO A 555 19.71 -32.46 40.87
CA PRO A 555 19.64 -31.14 41.50
C PRO A 555 18.44 -30.97 42.45
N SER A 556 18.52 -29.97 43.33
CA SER A 556 17.41 -29.61 44.24
C SER A 556 16.17 -29.21 43.45
N GLY A 557 15.06 -29.92 43.66
CA GLY A 557 13.80 -29.76 42.91
C GLY A 557 13.66 -30.66 41.68
N GLU A 558 14.64 -31.53 41.41
CA GLU A 558 14.57 -32.58 40.40
C GLU A 558 14.64 -33.98 41.05
N PHE A 559 14.08 -34.99 40.38
CA PHE A 559 14.17 -36.39 40.75
C PHE A 559 14.57 -37.24 39.54
N CYS A 560 15.05 -38.46 39.77
CA CYS A 560 15.41 -39.34 38.68
C CYS A 560 14.20 -40.15 38.18
N ARG A 561 13.99 -40.18 36.86
CA ARG A 561 13.12 -41.14 36.17
C ARG A 561 13.84 -41.68 34.94
N ALA A 562 13.86 -43.00 34.77
CA ALA A 562 14.50 -43.68 33.63
C ALA A 562 15.96 -43.22 33.35
N GLY A 563 16.70 -42.85 34.40
CA GLY A 563 18.10 -42.43 34.32
C GLY A 563 18.33 -40.96 33.95
N PHE A 564 17.27 -40.17 33.80
CA PHE A 564 17.32 -38.72 33.59
C PHE A 564 16.81 -37.98 34.83
N CYS A 565 17.38 -36.82 35.12
CA CYS A 565 16.81 -35.91 36.11
C CYS A 565 15.68 -35.10 35.45
N VAL A 566 14.52 -35.08 36.12
CA VAL A 566 13.28 -34.44 35.69
C VAL A 566 12.75 -33.55 36.80
N GLY A 567 12.11 -32.43 36.45
CA GLY A 567 11.63 -31.48 37.44
C GLY A 567 10.47 -32.02 38.27
N SER A 568 10.42 -31.65 39.54
CA SER A 568 9.25 -31.84 40.38
C SER A 568 8.09 -30.94 39.95
N CYS A 569 6.86 -31.38 40.19
CA CYS A 569 5.65 -30.62 39.92
C CYS A 569 5.17 -29.76 41.11
N THR A 570 5.78 -29.90 42.30
CA THR A 570 5.42 -29.17 43.53
C THR A 570 5.20 -27.66 43.37
N ASN A 571 6.07 -27.00 42.62
CA ASN A 571 6.07 -25.55 42.46
C ASN A 571 5.55 -25.09 41.07
N VAL A 572 5.06 -26.02 40.24
CA VAL A 572 4.70 -25.75 38.84
C VAL A 572 3.22 -25.42 38.73
N LYS A 573 2.91 -24.19 38.28
CA LYS A 573 1.54 -23.72 38.03
C LYS A 573 1.29 -23.64 36.52
N CYS A 574 0.44 -24.52 36.03
CA CYS A 574 0.09 -24.62 34.60
C CYS A 574 -1.20 -23.85 34.26
N ALA A 575 -1.42 -23.63 32.97
CA ALA A 575 -2.62 -22.95 32.48
C ALA A 575 -3.87 -23.86 32.52
N THR A 576 -5.04 -23.27 32.29
CA THR A 576 -6.29 -24.03 32.12
C THR A 576 -6.18 -24.96 30.91
N GLY A 577 -6.44 -26.26 31.09
CA GLY A 577 -6.22 -27.28 30.07
C GLY A 577 -4.85 -27.98 30.12
N GLU A 578 -4.04 -27.71 31.14
CA GLU A 578 -2.71 -28.32 31.31
C GLU A 578 -2.56 -29.05 32.66
N SER A 579 -1.65 -30.02 32.68
CA SER A 579 -1.10 -30.67 33.88
C SER A 579 0.41 -30.55 33.90
N CYS A 580 1.01 -30.57 35.09
CA CYS A 580 2.46 -30.72 35.19
C CYS A 580 2.86 -32.19 34.99
N LYS A 581 3.90 -32.40 34.18
CA LYS A 581 4.64 -33.64 34.04
C LYS A 581 6.12 -33.29 33.90
N ASP A 582 6.99 -33.94 34.68
CA ASP A 582 8.45 -33.74 34.61
C ASP A 582 8.90 -32.27 34.73
N GLY A 583 8.20 -31.51 35.59
CA GLY A 583 8.46 -30.09 35.87
C GLY A 583 7.94 -29.13 34.80
N LYS A 584 7.23 -29.64 33.79
CA LYS A 584 6.75 -28.87 32.63
C LYS A 584 5.25 -29.00 32.49
N CYS A 585 4.62 -27.94 32.03
CA CYS A 585 3.20 -27.97 31.69
C CYS A 585 3.01 -28.65 30.33
N VAL A 586 2.11 -29.63 30.31
CA VAL A 586 1.70 -30.36 29.11
C VAL A 586 0.18 -30.30 29.00
N ALA A 587 -0.33 -30.24 27.77
CA ALA A 587 -1.77 -30.25 27.52
C ALA A 587 -2.39 -31.54 28.08
N ASP A 588 -3.45 -31.38 28.88
CA ASP A 588 -4.14 -32.47 29.56
C ASP A 588 -5.57 -32.57 29.03
N PRO A 589 -5.89 -33.58 28.20
CA PRO A 589 -7.23 -33.75 27.63
C PRO A 589 -8.34 -33.77 28.70
N THR A 590 -8.07 -34.30 29.90
CA THR A 590 -9.06 -34.39 30.99
C THR A 590 -9.46 -33.03 31.57
N LYS A 591 -8.63 -32.01 31.34
CA LYS A 591 -8.84 -30.61 31.77
C LYS A 591 -9.32 -29.70 30.65
N THR A 592 -9.74 -30.25 29.52
CA THR A 592 -10.28 -29.50 28.37
C THR A 592 -11.78 -29.77 28.17
N GLY A 593 -12.47 -28.87 27.46
CA GLY A 593 -13.91 -28.98 27.23
C GLY A 593 -14.76 -28.81 28.50
N ASP A 594 -15.90 -29.51 28.57
CA ASP A 594 -16.91 -29.37 29.63
C ASP A 594 -16.37 -29.67 31.05
N CYS A 595 -15.25 -30.36 31.17
CA CYS A 595 -14.61 -30.72 32.44
C CYS A 595 -13.57 -29.69 32.93
N ALA A 596 -13.24 -28.65 32.15
CA ALA A 596 -12.14 -27.72 32.42
C ALA A 596 -12.23 -26.93 33.75
N ASN A 597 -13.41 -26.88 34.39
CA ASN A 597 -13.64 -26.25 35.69
C ASN A 597 -14.33 -27.19 36.71
N VAL A 598 -14.30 -28.51 36.48
CA VAL A 598 -15.00 -29.50 37.32
C VAL A 598 -14.00 -30.26 38.18
N THR A 599 -14.05 -30.04 39.49
CA THR A 599 -13.26 -30.79 40.47
C THR A 599 -14.10 -31.93 41.05
N CYS A 600 -13.67 -33.18 40.82
CA CYS A 600 -14.33 -34.38 41.32
C CYS A 600 -13.65 -34.94 42.58
N ALA A 601 -14.32 -35.86 43.27
CA ALA A 601 -13.71 -36.64 44.34
C ALA A 601 -12.59 -37.55 43.78
N HIS A 602 -11.65 -37.99 44.63
CA HIS A 602 -10.48 -38.78 44.21
C HIS A 602 -10.85 -40.13 43.58
N ASP A 603 -12.02 -40.69 43.92
CA ASP A 603 -12.58 -41.92 43.36
C ASP A 603 -13.65 -41.65 42.28
N GLU A 604 -13.66 -40.45 41.71
CA GLU A 604 -14.56 -40.01 40.64
C GLU A 604 -13.83 -39.34 39.47
N GLN A 605 -14.34 -39.57 38.26
CA GLN A 605 -13.84 -39.01 37.01
C GLN A 605 -14.87 -38.02 36.43
N CYS A 606 -14.41 -36.95 35.77
CA CYS A 606 -15.32 -36.05 35.06
C CYS A 606 -15.65 -36.60 33.66
N VAL A 607 -16.95 -36.79 33.38
CA VAL A 607 -17.48 -37.16 32.08
C VAL A 607 -18.59 -36.17 31.71
N SER A 608 -18.43 -35.47 30.58
CA SER A 608 -19.40 -34.45 30.10
C SER A 608 -19.81 -33.43 31.17
N GLY A 609 -18.83 -32.88 31.89
CA GLY A 609 -19.04 -31.87 32.93
C GLY A 609 -19.66 -32.37 34.24
N LYS A 610 -19.71 -33.69 34.46
CA LYS A 610 -20.23 -34.31 35.70
C LYS A 610 -19.25 -35.33 36.27
N CYS A 611 -19.14 -35.35 37.60
CA CYS A 611 -18.42 -36.39 38.31
C CYS A 611 -19.24 -37.68 38.33
N VAL A 612 -18.58 -38.79 37.97
CA VAL A 612 -19.12 -40.15 38.04
C VAL A 612 -18.08 -41.07 38.66
N ALA A 613 -18.49 -42.20 39.24
CA ALA A 613 -17.57 -43.17 39.81
C ALA A 613 -16.42 -43.52 38.84
N GLY A 614 -15.18 -43.43 39.33
CA GLY A 614 -13.99 -43.82 38.59
C GLY A 614 -13.93 -45.35 38.42
N PRO A 615 -13.29 -45.85 37.35
CA PRO A 615 -13.26 -47.29 37.04
C PRO A 615 -12.52 -48.13 38.09
N CYS A 616 -11.73 -47.48 38.96
CA CYS A 616 -10.98 -48.10 40.06
C CYS A 616 -11.74 -48.16 41.40
N LYS A 617 -12.98 -47.64 41.49
CA LYS A 617 -13.76 -47.61 42.73
C LYS A 617 -14.14 -49.03 43.17
N GLY A 618 -13.40 -49.55 44.15
CA GLY A 618 -13.55 -50.93 44.67
C GLY A 618 -12.58 -51.96 44.08
N VAL A 619 -11.55 -51.55 43.33
CA VAL A 619 -10.51 -52.44 42.79
C VAL A 619 -9.31 -52.49 43.75
N THR A 620 -9.05 -53.65 44.36
CA THR A 620 -7.86 -53.90 45.17
C THR A 620 -6.80 -54.63 44.34
N CYS A 621 -5.60 -54.06 44.24
CA CYS A 621 -4.52 -54.61 43.43
C CYS A 621 -3.44 -55.34 44.26
N PRO A 622 -2.76 -56.35 43.69
CA PRO A 622 -1.60 -56.99 44.33
C PRO A 622 -0.44 -56.01 44.57
N LYS A 623 0.48 -56.37 45.48
CA LYS A 623 1.68 -55.57 45.79
C LYS A 623 2.45 -55.19 44.51
N GLY A 624 2.86 -53.92 44.42
CA GLY A 624 3.59 -53.37 43.27
C GLY A 624 2.73 -53.01 42.05
N ARG A 625 1.39 -53.02 42.19
CA ARG A 625 0.45 -52.69 41.12
C ARG A 625 -0.59 -51.66 41.57
N ALA A 626 -0.84 -50.66 40.74
CA ALA A 626 -1.86 -49.65 40.96
C ALA A 626 -3.07 -49.94 40.06
N CYS A 627 -4.24 -49.41 40.44
CA CYS A 627 -5.38 -49.45 39.54
C CYS A 627 -5.31 -48.31 38.52
N VAL A 628 -5.35 -48.66 37.23
CA VAL A 628 -5.49 -47.74 36.09
C VAL A 628 -6.62 -48.26 35.22
N ASP A 629 -7.60 -47.42 34.90
CA ASP A 629 -8.79 -47.76 34.09
C ASP A 629 -9.52 -49.07 34.51
N GLY A 630 -9.53 -49.36 35.81
CA GLY A 630 -10.18 -50.56 36.38
C GLY A 630 -9.34 -51.84 36.30
N LYS A 631 -8.06 -51.75 35.91
CA LYS A 631 -7.11 -52.88 35.83
C LYS A 631 -5.92 -52.65 36.75
N CYS A 632 -5.32 -53.75 37.22
CA CYS A 632 -4.13 -53.70 38.08
C CYS A 632 -2.83 -53.74 37.25
N GLU A 633 -2.43 -52.57 36.79
CA GLU A 633 -1.21 -52.33 36.02
C GLU A 633 0.00 -52.07 36.94
N HIS A 634 1.21 -51.96 36.37
CA HIS A 634 2.41 -51.58 37.14
C HIS A 634 2.20 -50.22 37.83
N ASP A 635 2.49 -50.13 39.14
CA ASP A 635 2.33 -48.88 39.91
C ASP A 635 3.36 -47.83 39.45
N PRO A 636 2.94 -46.70 38.85
CA PRO A 636 3.86 -45.66 38.35
C PRO A 636 4.70 -44.98 39.44
N CYS A 637 4.36 -45.17 40.71
CA CYS A 637 5.12 -44.67 41.86
C CYS A 637 6.04 -45.71 42.51
N LEU A 638 6.02 -46.98 42.11
CA LEU A 638 6.75 -48.07 42.80
C LEU A 638 8.27 -47.80 42.90
N ASN A 639 8.84 -47.25 41.83
CA ASN A 639 10.27 -46.99 41.69
C ASN A 639 10.60 -45.48 41.69
N VAL A 640 9.68 -44.60 42.11
CA VAL A 640 9.86 -43.13 42.08
C VAL A 640 10.23 -42.60 43.47
N THR A 641 11.50 -42.22 43.63
CA THR A 641 11.97 -41.53 44.84
C THR A 641 11.87 -40.01 44.65
N CYS A 642 10.98 -39.37 45.41
CA CYS A 642 10.76 -37.93 45.34
C CYS A 642 11.71 -37.12 46.24
N PRO A 643 11.92 -35.82 45.95
CA PRO A 643 12.68 -34.89 46.79
C PRO A 643 12.10 -34.77 48.21
N THR A 644 12.93 -34.31 49.16
CA THR A 644 12.57 -34.22 50.58
C THR A 644 11.36 -33.31 50.81
N GLY A 645 10.26 -33.89 51.33
CA GLY A 645 9.00 -33.19 51.59
C GLY A 645 7.94 -33.38 50.49
N GLU A 646 8.24 -34.13 49.44
CA GLU A 646 7.34 -34.37 48.30
C GLU A 646 6.88 -35.83 48.23
N PHE A 647 5.74 -36.06 47.59
CA PHE A 647 5.07 -37.35 47.48
C PHE A 647 4.88 -37.72 46.00
N CYS A 648 4.95 -39.00 45.67
CA CYS A 648 4.59 -39.46 44.34
C CYS A 648 3.06 -39.59 44.19
N ASP A 649 2.50 -38.93 43.19
CA ASP A 649 1.13 -39.08 42.71
C ASP A 649 1.14 -39.27 41.18
N ASN A 650 0.52 -40.34 40.70
CA ASN A 650 0.53 -40.78 39.29
C ASN A 650 1.93 -40.66 38.60
N GLY A 651 2.97 -41.10 39.31
CA GLY A 651 4.37 -41.07 38.87
C GLY A 651 5.07 -39.70 38.95
N GLN A 652 4.37 -38.61 39.30
CA GLN A 652 4.94 -37.26 39.45
C GLN A 652 5.19 -36.92 40.92
N CYS A 653 6.24 -36.15 41.22
CA CYS A 653 6.47 -35.64 42.56
C CYS A 653 5.68 -34.33 42.81
N VAL A 654 4.94 -34.28 43.92
CA VAL A 654 4.07 -33.17 44.32
C VAL A 654 4.18 -32.87 45.83
N GLY A 655 4.13 -31.60 46.21
CA GLY A 655 4.42 -31.15 47.59
C GLY A 655 3.26 -31.23 48.58
N ASN A 656 2.09 -31.71 48.17
CA ASN A 656 0.97 -32.03 49.06
C ASN A 656 0.35 -33.35 48.60
N PRO A 657 0.16 -34.35 49.48
CA PRO A 657 -0.51 -35.59 49.10
C PRO A 657 -2.02 -35.36 48.98
N PRO A 658 -2.70 -35.88 47.93
CA PRO A 658 -4.15 -35.99 47.95
C PRO A 658 -4.60 -36.97 49.06
N PRO A 659 -5.80 -36.82 49.64
CA PRO A 659 -6.30 -37.72 50.68
C PRO A 659 -6.57 -39.12 50.10
N LYS A 660 -5.65 -40.06 50.33
CA LYS A 660 -5.81 -41.47 49.93
C LYS A 660 -6.96 -42.14 50.70
N PRO A 661 -7.75 -43.02 50.05
CA PRO A 661 -8.68 -43.91 50.74
C PRO A 661 -7.96 -44.90 51.65
N ASP A 662 -8.69 -45.37 52.67
CA ASP A 662 -8.35 -46.55 53.47
C ASP A 662 -8.24 -47.82 52.60
N GLY A 663 -7.38 -48.77 52.98
CA GLY A 663 -7.37 -50.12 52.39
C GLY A 663 -6.14 -50.56 51.56
N SER A 664 -4.92 -50.15 51.88
CA SER A 664 -3.69 -50.82 51.39
C SER A 664 -2.50 -50.64 52.35
N SER A 665 -1.82 -51.73 52.72
CA SER A 665 -0.89 -51.72 53.86
C SER A 665 0.43 -50.99 53.60
N ALA A 666 0.89 -50.23 54.60
CA ALA A 666 2.22 -49.64 54.65
C ALA A 666 3.18 -50.58 55.39
N ASP A 667 3.76 -51.56 54.68
CA ASP A 667 4.67 -52.56 55.25
C ASP A 667 6.08 -52.53 54.62
N GLY A 668 7.00 -51.90 55.36
CA GLY A 668 8.35 -52.45 55.58
C GLY A 668 9.43 -52.23 54.53
N VAL A 669 10.21 -51.16 54.71
CA VAL A 669 11.68 -51.26 54.68
C VAL A 669 12.23 -50.63 55.96
N THR A 670 12.68 -51.46 56.89
CA THR A 670 13.54 -51.06 58.00
C THR A 670 15.00 -51.05 57.54
N ASN A 671 15.81 -50.14 58.06
CA ASN A 671 17.26 -50.16 57.86
C ASN A 671 17.95 -50.49 59.20
N PRO A 672 18.81 -51.53 59.28
CA PRO A 672 19.42 -51.96 60.54
C PRO A 672 20.75 -51.27 60.87
N ASP A 673 21.14 -51.34 62.16
CA ASP A 673 22.46 -51.04 62.77
C ASP A 673 23.01 -49.59 62.67
N GLY A 674 23.60 -48.99 63.72
CA GLY A 674 23.67 -49.39 65.14
C GLY A 674 24.69 -48.60 65.99
N GLY A 675 24.22 -47.90 67.05
CA GLY A 675 25.07 -47.30 68.12
C GLY A 675 25.63 -45.89 67.86
N THR A 676 26.05 -45.09 68.85
CA THR A 676 26.10 -45.27 70.34
C THR A 676 25.97 -43.94 71.10
N THR A 677 25.59 -44.00 72.39
CA THR A 677 25.67 -42.92 73.42
C THR A 677 26.80 -43.24 74.43
N ASN A 678 27.30 -42.38 75.34
CA ASN A 678 27.08 -40.96 75.71
C ASN A 678 28.40 -40.43 76.36
N PRO A 679 28.61 -39.10 76.57
CA PRO A 679 28.63 -38.61 77.97
C PRO A 679 28.33 -37.09 78.18
N ASP A 680 27.12 -36.77 78.62
CA ASP A 680 26.77 -35.52 79.32
C ASP A 680 25.58 -35.84 80.24
N GLY A 681 24.38 -35.94 79.67
CA GLY A 681 23.31 -36.81 80.16
C GLY A 681 22.28 -36.15 81.08
N SER A 682 21.46 -35.24 80.55
CA SER A 682 20.08 -35.05 81.04
C SER A 682 19.14 -34.51 79.95
N THR A 683 17.87 -34.25 80.27
CA THR A 683 16.75 -34.22 79.31
C THR A 683 15.67 -33.16 79.66
N THR A 684 14.65 -33.05 78.79
CA THR A 684 13.34 -32.38 78.99
C THR A 684 13.28 -30.84 78.86
N SER A 685 12.03 -30.34 78.77
CA SER A 685 11.64 -29.09 78.08
C SER A 685 11.41 -27.90 78.99
N PRO A 686 11.62 -26.68 78.45
CA PRO A 686 10.74 -25.53 78.68
C PRO A 686 10.46 -24.73 77.38
N ASP A 687 9.37 -24.01 77.17
CA ASP A 687 8.07 -23.93 77.87
C ASP A 687 7.00 -23.42 76.88
N GLY A 688 5.71 -23.58 77.20
CA GLY A 688 4.61 -23.24 76.29
C GLY A 688 3.53 -22.32 76.86
N ASN A 689 3.13 -21.35 76.02
CA ASN A 689 1.78 -20.75 75.91
C ASN A 689 1.35 -19.55 76.81
N THR A 690 0.60 -18.63 76.16
CA THR A 690 -0.36 -17.63 76.67
C THR A 690 0.05 -16.53 77.68
N THR A 691 -0.26 -15.29 77.30
CA THR A 691 -0.77 -14.25 78.24
C THR A 691 -1.93 -13.46 77.62
N THR A 692 -3.14 -13.66 78.15
CA THR A 692 -4.20 -12.63 78.24
C THR A 692 -4.26 -12.14 79.69
N ASN A 693 -4.77 -10.93 79.96
CA ASN A 693 -5.31 -10.47 81.27
C ASN A 693 -5.60 -8.94 81.28
N PRO A 694 -6.35 -8.39 82.27
CA PRO A 694 -7.24 -9.04 83.24
C PRO A 694 -8.58 -8.28 83.45
N ASP A 695 -9.63 -8.53 82.65
CA ASP A 695 -11.01 -8.17 83.03
C ASP A 695 -12.08 -9.22 82.69
N GLY A 696 -11.78 -10.15 81.77
CA GLY A 696 -12.66 -11.25 81.40
C GLY A 696 -13.73 -10.91 80.35
N SER A 697 -13.60 -9.77 79.66
CA SER A 697 -14.56 -9.33 78.64
C SER A 697 -14.30 -9.91 77.23
N THR A 698 -15.39 -10.07 76.46
CA THR A 698 -15.40 -10.41 75.03
C THR A 698 -16.48 -9.60 74.30
N THR A 699 -16.13 -8.99 73.16
CA THR A 699 -16.99 -8.44 72.07
C THR A 699 -16.03 -7.75 71.07
N THR A 700 -16.04 -7.91 69.74
CA THR A 700 -17.04 -7.71 68.66
C THR A 700 -17.36 -6.24 68.31
N ASN A 701 -17.13 -5.91 67.03
CA ASN A 701 -17.59 -4.75 66.22
C ASN A 701 -19.09 -4.38 66.48
N PRO A 702 -19.63 -3.16 66.17
CA PRO A 702 -19.09 -2.12 65.25
C PRO A 702 -19.36 -0.60 65.61
N ASP A 703 -19.04 0.30 64.65
CA ASP A 703 -19.63 1.64 64.31
C ASP A 703 -19.52 2.92 65.21
N GLY A 704 -19.39 4.08 64.54
CA GLY A 704 -19.65 5.47 65.04
C GLY A 704 -18.39 6.36 65.27
N ASN A 705 -18.07 7.47 64.57
CA ASN A 705 -18.79 8.71 64.15
C ASN A 705 -18.98 9.76 65.29
N GLY A 706 -18.66 11.06 65.17
CA GLY A 706 -18.04 11.87 64.08
C GLY A 706 -18.23 13.40 64.28
N THR A 707 -18.42 14.14 63.17
CA THR A 707 -18.88 15.57 63.03
C THR A 707 -17.93 16.71 63.53
N THR A 708 -18.10 18.01 63.22
CA THR A 708 -18.33 18.78 61.95
C THR A 708 -18.05 20.29 62.15
N ASN A 709 -17.50 21.01 61.14
CA ASN A 709 -17.92 22.39 60.79
C ASN A 709 -17.57 22.76 59.31
N PRO A 710 -18.28 23.70 58.64
CA PRO A 710 -18.53 23.71 57.17
C PRO A 710 -17.80 24.88 56.41
N ASP A 711 -18.18 25.48 55.26
CA ASP A 711 -19.38 25.59 54.38
C ASP A 711 -18.96 25.95 52.91
N VAL A 712 -19.78 25.99 51.83
CA VAL A 712 -20.87 25.11 51.31
C VAL A 712 -21.39 25.61 49.92
N LEU A 713 -21.83 24.70 49.02
CA LEU A 713 -22.62 24.96 47.77
C LEU A 713 -21.97 25.89 46.68
N THR A 714 -22.41 26.06 45.42
CA THR A 714 -23.34 25.33 44.50
C THR A 714 -22.99 25.54 43.00
N TYR A 715 -23.66 24.74 42.16
CA TYR A 715 -23.94 24.74 40.72
C TYR A 715 -23.97 26.06 39.87
N GLU A 716 -23.84 25.86 38.54
CA GLU A 716 -24.29 26.70 37.40
C GLU A 716 -23.52 27.98 36.99
N ALA A 717 -23.93 28.62 35.87
CA ALA A 717 -23.05 29.40 34.99
C ALA A 717 -23.67 30.68 34.37
N ASN A 718 -22.79 31.61 33.93
CA ASN A 718 -23.06 32.95 33.35
C ASN A 718 -23.68 33.94 34.37
N ASN A 719 -23.45 35.26 34.33
CA ASN A 719 -22.95 36.16 33.28
C ASN A 719 -22.37 37.46 33.92
N THR A 720 -21.91 38.41 33.09
CA THR A 720 -21.42 39.77 33.39
C THR A 720 -20.11 39.88 34.21
N GLY A 721 -19.30 40.94 34.09
CA GLY A 721 -19.28 41.99 33.06
C GLY A 721 -19.01 43.40 33.60
N ASN A 722 -17.73 43.81 33.66
CA ASN A 722 -17.22 45.18 33.43
C ASN A 722 -15.68 45.15 33.37
N GLU A 723 -15.01 45.73 32.36
CA GLU A 723 -14.57 47.16 32.22
C GLU A 723 -13.45 47.57 33.20
N GLY A 724 -12.38 48.27 32.80
CA GLY A 724 -11.92 48.74 31.47
C GLY A 724 -10.38 48.62 31.36
N SER A 725 -9.70 48.85 30.23
CA SER A 725 -9.91 49.80 29.12
C SER A 725 -9.85 51.27 29.53
N THR A 726 -8.70 51.93 29.26
CA THR A 726 -8.48 53.34 28.83
C THR A 726 -6.96 53.63 28.91
N THR A 727 -6.24 53.86 27.81
CA THR A 727 -6.02 55.11 27.03
C THR A 727 -5.15 56.20 27.70
N ASN A 728 -4.57 57.06 26.84
CA ASN A 728 -3.99 58.38 27.11
C ASN A 728 -2.61 58.50 27.80
N THR A 729 -1.61 58.83 26.99
CA THR A 729 -0.61 59.86 27.31
C THR A 729 -1.32 61.17 27.69
N PRO A 730 -0.76 62.02 28.60
CA PRO A 730 -0.01 63.19 28.09
C PRO A 730 1.02 63.86 29.04
N ARG A 731 2.12 64.37 28.45
CA ARG A 731 2.87 65.65 28.71
C ARG A 731 4.23 65.53 28.00
N ARG A 732 4.65 66.35 27.00
CA ARG A 732 4.83 67.83 26.94
C ARG A 732 5.65 68.37 28.12
N GLN A 733 6.76 69.06 27.91
CA GLN A 733 6.83 70.28 27.09
C GLN A 733 8.11 70.45 26.24
N ASP A 734 7.93 71.25 25.19
CA ASP A 734 8.87 71.85 24.24
C ASP A 734 9.64 73.05 24.90
N PRO A 735 10.52 73.88 24.24
CA PRO A 735 10.74 74.01 22.80
C PRO A 735 12.19 74.29 22.29
N GLY A 736 12.35 74.25 20.95
CA GLY A 736 13.53 74.78 20.24
C GLY A 736 13.49 74.61 18.71
N GLY A 737 12.89 75.57 17.98
CA GLY A 737 13.12 75.73 16.52
C GLY A 737 14.42 76.52 16.23
N CYS A 738 14.83 76.85 15.00
CA CYS A 738 14.26 76.70 13.65
C CYS A 738 15.42 76.96 12.62
N ALA A 739 15.34 76.86 11.28
CA ALA A 739 14.24 76.62 10.33
C ALA A 739 14.73 75.78 9.09
N CYS A 740 14.57 76.27 7.85
CA CYS A 740 14.78 75.49 6.60
C CYS A 740 15.57 76.25 5.49
N ALA A 741 16.09 75.45 4.54
CA ALA A 741 16.40 75.75 3.13
C ALA A 741 17.64 76.58 2.74
N VAL A 742 18.48 76.03 1.83
CA VAL A 742 18.46 76.32 0.38
C VAL A 742 19.14 75.19 -0.44
N ASN A 743 18.97 75.20 -1.77
CA ASN A 743 19.40 74.15 -2.71
C ASN A 743 20.91 74.15 -3.03
N ASN A 744 21.49 72.99 -3.42
CA ASN A 744 21.94 72.78 -4.82
C ASN A 744 22.53 71.39 -5.19
N ARG A 745 22.01 70.85 -6.32
CA ARG A 745 22.69 70.14 -7.43
C ARG A 745 23.31 68.73 -7.26
N ALA A 746 23.51 68.14 -8.45
CA ALA A 746 23.76 66.74 -8.78
C ALA A 746 25.25 66.47 -9.19
N PRO A 747 25.69 65.21 -9.41
CA PRO A 747 27.11 64.84 -9.30
C PRO A 747 27.96 64.85 -10.59
N VAL A 748 29.28 65.04 -10.37
CA VAL A 748 30.53 64.49 -10.98
C VAL A 748 30.63 64.16 -12.49
N GLU A 749 31.78 64.54 -13.07
CA GLU A 749 32.31 64.19 -14.41
C GLU A 749 32.71 62.68 -14.49
N VAL A 750 32.73 61.93 -15.61
CA VAL A 750 33.11 62.15 -17.03
C VAL A 750 34.64 62.06 -17.29
N LEU A 751 35.01 61.37 -18.39
CA LEU A 751 36.38 60.91 -18.81
C LEU A 751 36.86 59.63 -18.07
N PHE A 752 37.61 58.70 -18.69
CA PHE A 752 38.53 58.84 -19.83
C PHE A 752 38.56 57.67 -20.86
N PHE A 753 39.01 58.05 -22.06
CA PHE A 753 39.68 57.28 -23.13
C PHE A 753 38.97 56.17 -23.96
N SER A 754 39.37 56.15 -25.23
CA SER A 754 39.02 55.23 -26.33
C SER A 754 40.31 54.87 -27.09
N ILE A 755 40.23 54.28 -28.30
CA ILE A 755 41.32 54.13 -29.32
C ILE A 755 42.31 52.97 -29.00
N PHE A 756 42.62 52.00 -29.88
CA PHE A 756 42.23 51.75 -31.29
C PHE A 756 42.47 50.27 -31.75
N PHE A 757 42.26 50.05 -33.06
CA PHE A 757 42.78 48.99 -33.96
C PHE A 757 41.99 47.71 -34.24
N LEU A 758 42.22 47.21 -35.46
CA LEU A 758 41.47 46.22 -36.23
C LEU A 758 42.25 44.90 -36.34
N PHE A 759 41.56 43.79 -36.64
CA PHE A 759 42.09 42.75 -37.53
C PHE A 759 40.98 42.04 -38.33
N PHE A 760 41.36 41.15 -39.25
CA PHE A 760 40.54 40.69 -40.40
C PHE A 760 40.17 39.19 -40.33
N PHE A 761 39.47 38.69 -41.37
CA PHE A 761 38.96 37.31 -41.56
C PHE A 761 37.73 36.92 -40.71
N GLY A 762 36.84 36.02 -41.14
CA GLY A 762 36.72 35.38 -42.47
C GLY A 762 35.94 34.05 -42.47
N LEU A 763 35.49 33.62 -43.66
CA LEU A 763 34.97 32.29 -44.04
C LEU A 763 33.57 31.82 -43.59
N LEU A 764 32.69 31.80 -44.60
CA LEU A 764 31.65 30.80 -44.89
C LEU A 764 31.88 29.37 -44.35
N ARG A 765 30.85 28.78 -43.70
CA ARG A 765 30.23 27.46 -43.99
C ARG A 765 29.25 27.06 -42.85
N ARG A 766 28.34 26.07 -42.94
CA ARG A 766 27.46 25.52 -44.02
C ARG A 766 26.74 24.28 -43.44
N ARG A 767 25.44 24.10 -43.71
CA ARG A 767 24.58 22.98 -43.22
C ARG A 767 24.27 23.05 -41.72
N ARG A 768 23.20 22.39 -41.23
CA ARG A 768 22.32 21.42 -41.91
C ARG A 768 20.85 21.74 -41.73
#